data_AF-A0A482WWS4-F1
#
_entry.id   AF-A0A482WWS4-F1
#
_cell.length_a   1.000
_cell.length_b   1.000
_cell.length_c   1.000
_cell.angle_alpha   90.00
_cell.angle_beta   90.00
_cell.angle_gamma   90.00
#
_symmetry.space_group_name_H-M   'P 1'
#
loop_
_entity.id
_entity.type
_entity.pdbx_description
1 polymer ?
#
loop_
_entity_poly.entity_id
_entity_poly.type
_entity_poly.pdbx_seq_one_letter_code
_entity_poly.pdbx_strand_id
1 'polypeptide(L)'
;MYKSYINIKLLEKEGKGPKHNWDCQAESDFIQKQIALTSKLLTDGEKAIQKQKDLLADETVLVLGKAGSGKTSLVQFLTQNPKLQSKIVEAGTGDYIIEDGEKIGTSATESFTLYPELINYNTSISFCDSPGFHDSRSSAHEIVSMDVMKSTISRFKRVKIVLLENYSSLQYGLYKDNFIDTLHHLHDFLNDIDRYKDNIVLIATKVPRTFIATEDTADVVTEVTDEMHIESVMKYLNLTESSIAEKLDQDIEESKNDFYQKVIKLLQSLQARDENGKATRVNVFRRPYKSGPLTNMALLKKNKESLTKTIMHLDSVEVLKNDFDFTLSNEAKMYLECLLKLTSDNYKNKINEVSFKLNEFVDRKVQNYTSFFQVLSELELLHDALKKLSENLDETRDYNEFFGKIYGFITDQKIPLPINYNERIHVLEKYEEMLSKFVNTSTVFIPSSWTHPIRQVIRSTKDELQWYRALNKFISGLSNYERQKNKTEIYSTVFREGTTLSNGLMTLFMEVTESTDLKQFIDALSNPRKLSEVEAIPKTLLMQNNVTCDVDGKLIVKGFHVILSEINSDQLIQSHCSNITVKEISLQAVDTIFLDEDTIDNFKGVSMFIAAPKWEVIGQRRIVLSGQPGSEISEDKLYVDNGKDGRPGLP
;
A
#
# COMPACT_ATOMS: atom_id res chain seq x y z
N MET A 1 -19.96 6.49 16.05
CA MET A 1 -18.82 5.70 16.57
C MET A 1 -18.90 4.34 15.87
N TYR A 2 -17.89 4.00 15.07
CA TYR A 2 -17.96 3.03 13.95
C TYR A 2 -18.04 1.56 14.43
N LYS A 3 -19.07 0.82 13.99
CA LYS A 3 -19.28 -0.61 14.27
C LYS A 3 -19.40 -1.43 12.96
N SER A 4 -18.60 -1.10 11.94
CA SER A 4 -18.58 -1.77 10.61
C SER A 4 -17.32 -2.61 10.38
N TYR A 5 -16.46 -2.74 11.39
CA TYR A 5 -15.20 -3.46 11.26
C TYR A 5 -15.22 -4.66 12.17
N ILE A 6 -14.88 -5.83 11.63
CA ILE A 6 -14.56 -6.99 12.46
C ILE A 6 -13.42 -6.55 13.38
N ASN A 7 -13.69 -6.47 14.68
CA ASN A 7 -12.71 -6.09 15.67
C ASN A 7 -11.80 -7.31 15.88
N ILE A 8 -10.77 -7.43 15.06
CA ILE A 8 -9.77 -8.50 15.17
C ILE A 8 -8.87 -8.17 16.37
N LYS A 9 -9.40 -8.37 17.58
CA LYS A 9 -8.53 -8.56 18.75
C LYS A 9 -7.80 -9.87 18.51
N LEU A 10 -6.47 -9.82 18.62
CA LEU A 10 -5.61 -11.00 18.79
C LEU A 10 -6.33 -11.95 19.76
N LEU A 11 -6.86 -13.05 19.24
CA LEU A 11 -7.49 -14.10 20.05
C LEU A 11 -6.38 -14.76 20.87
N GLU A 12 -6.05 -14.15 22.00
CA GLU A 12 -5.40 -14.86 23.10
C GLU A 12 -6.40 -15.88 23.63
N LYS A 13 -6.15 -17.13 23.24
CA LYS A 13 -6.49 -18.38 23.93
C LYS A 13 -7.78 -18.35 24.76
N GLU A 14 -8.87 -18.82 24.18
CA GLU A 14 -9.87 -19.59 24.92
C GLU A 14 -10.67 -20.49 23.96
N GLY A 15 -10.79 -21.78 24.30
CA GLY A 15 -11.68 -22.73 23.61
C GLY A 15 -10.98 -23.93 22.95
N LYS A 16 -11.21 -25.13 23.52
CA LYS A 16 -10.72 -26.43 23.03
C LYS A 16 -11.44 -26.84 21.73
N GLY A 17 -10.83 -26.55 20.58
CA GLY A 17 -11.09 -27.18 19.29
C GLY A 17 -9.76 -27.66 18.66
N PRO A 18 -9.76 -28.53 17.64
CA PRO A 18 -8.53 -29.04 17.05
C PRO A 18 -7.69 -27.87 16.54
N LYS A 19 -6.46 -27.75 17.06
CA LYS A 19 -5.48 -26.74 16.63
C LYS A 19 -5.12 -26.97 15.16
N HIS A 20 -5.86 -26.35 14.25
CA HIS A 20 -5.37 -26.11 12.91
C HIS A 20 -4.48 -24.88 12.96
N ASN A 21 -3.18 -25.13 13.16
CA ASN A 21 -2.13 -24.12 13.02
C ASN A 21 -2.03 -23.79 11.52
N TRP A 22 -2.88 -22.87 11.03
CA TRP A 22 -2.82 -22.45 9.63
C TRP A 22 -1.57 -21.61 9.43
N ASP A 23 -0.66 -22.15 8.62
CA ASP A 23 0.54 -21.45 8.21
C ASP A 23 0.20 -20.50 7.05
N CYS A 24 0.05 -19.21 7.33
CA CYS A 24 -0.15 -18.16 6.32
C CYS A 24 1.13 -17.88 5.51
N GLN A 25 1.92 -18.92 5.19
CA GLN A 25 3.08 -18.81 4.33
C GLN A 25 2.64 -18.72 2.88
N ALA A 26 3.24 -17.79 2.14
CA ALA A 26 2.99 -17.62 0.71
C ALA A 26 3.30 -18.89 -0.11
N GLU A 27 4.18 -19.75 0.39
CA GLU A 27 4.58 -21.02 -0.25
C GLU A 27 3.62 -22.18 0.04
N SER A 28 2.61 -21.99 0.90
CA SER A 28 1.63 -23.02 1.19
C SER A 28 0.74 -23.30 -0.03
N ASP A 29 0.80 -24.53 -0.55
CA ASP A 29 -0.03 -25.02 -1.65
C ASP A 29 -1.52 -24.76 -1.43
N PHE A 30 -1.98 -24.86 -0.18
CA PHE A 30 -3.37 -24.60 0.19
C PHE A 30 -3.74 -23.12 0.01
N ILE A 31 -2.90 -22.22 0.53
CA ILE A 31 -3.10 -20.77 0.45
C ILE A 31 -3.05 -20.30 -1.00
N GLN A 32 -2.08 -20.80 -1.80
CA GLN A 32 -1.98 -20.47 -3.23
C GLN A 32 -3.24 -20.88 -4.01
N LYS A 33 -3.76 -22.08 -3.77
CA LYS A 33 -5.02 -22.54 -4.38
C LYS A 33 -6.21 -21.65 -3.98
N GLN A 34 -6.32 -21.28 -2.71
CA GLN A 34 -7.39 -20.39 -2.25
C GLN A 34 -7.24 -18.98 -2.84
N ILE A 35 -6.03 -18.44 -2.96
CA ILE A 35 -5.78 -17.12 -3.60
C ILE A 35 -6.23 -17.13 -5.06
N ALA A 36 -5.79 -18.12 -5.83
CA ALA A 36 -6.17 -18.25 -7.24
C ALA A 36 -7.70 -18.38 -7.40
N LEU A 37 -8.35 -19.15 -6.51
CA LEU A 37 -9.79 -19.25 -6.46
C LEU A 37 -10.45 -17.91 -6.13
N THR A 38 -10.00 -17.21 -5.09
CA THR A 38 -10.51 -15.89 -4.69
C THR A 38 -10.42 -14.87 -5.82
N SER A 39 -9.28 -14.79 -6.53
CA SER A 39 -9.11 -13.92 -7.70
C SER A 39 -10.14 -14.19 -8.80
N LYS A 40 -10.37 -15.48 -9.10
CA LYS A 40 -11.36 -15.89 -10.08
C LYS A 40 -12.78 -15.51 -9.63
N LEU A 41 -13.12 -15.83 -8.38
CA LEU A 41 -14.43 -15.56 -7.82
C LEU A 41 -14.73 -14.06 -7.72
N LEU A 42 -13.75 -13.22 -7.39
CA LEU A 42 -13.93 -11.76 -7.38
C LEU A 42 -14.29 -11.24 -8.77
N THR A 43 -13.56 -11.69 -9.79
CA THR A 43 -13.80 -11.31 -11.19
C THR A 43 -15.20 -11.76 -11.67
N ASP A 44 -15.63 -12.96 -11.28
CA ASP A 44 -16.96 -13.45 -11.65
C ASP A 44 -18.08 -12.75 -10.85
N GLY A 45 -17.81 -12.37 -9.60
CA GLY A 45 -18.68 -11.55 -8.76
C GLY A 45 -18.91 -10.14 -9.32
N GLU A 46 -17.86 -9.45 -9.77
CA GLU A 46 -17.95 -8.15 -10.45
C GLU A 46 -18.84 -8.22 -11.69
N LYS A 47 -18.66 -9.27 -12.52
CA LYS A 47 -19.53 -9.51 -13.68
C LYS A 47 -20.97 -9.74 -13.26
N ALA A 48 -21.20 -10.45 -12.14
CA ALA A 48 -22.54 -10.68 -11.62
C ALA A 48 -23.21 -9.37 -11.17
N ILE A 49 -22.49 -8.48 -10.46
CA ILE A 49 -22.99 -7.17 -10.05
C ILE A 49 -23.33 -6.32 -11.28
N GLN A 50 -22.43 -6.28 -12.27
CA GLN A 50 -22.59 -5.45 -13.46
C GLN A 50 -23.78 -5.89 -14.32
N LYS A 51 -24.01 -7.19 -14.46
CA LYS A 51 -25.18 -7.74 -15.17
C LYS A 51 -26.52 -7.34 -14.54
N GLN A 52 -26.52 -7.00 -13.26
CA GLN A 52 -27.70 -6.69 -12.48
C GLN A 52 -27.81 -5.18 -12.18
N LYS A 53 -27.08 -4.33 -12.93
CA LYS A 53 -27.05 -2.89 -12.70
C LYS A 53 -28.41 -2.23 -12.91
N ASP A 54 -29.13 -2.68 -13.93
CA ASP A 54 -30.41 -2.10 -14.37
C ASP A 54 -31.65 -2.77 -13.74
N LEU A 55 -31.44 -3.74 -12.83
CA LEU A 55 -32.51 -4.50 -12.18
C LEU A 55 -32.92 -3.94 -10.81
N LEU A 56 -32.49 -2.73 -10.47
CA LEU A 56 -32.83 -2.12 -9.18
C LEU A 56 -34.23 -1.50 -9.23
N ALA A 57 -35.11 -2.04 -8.40
CA ALA A 57 -36.39 -1.42 -8.09
C ALA A 57 -36.28 -0.51 -6.85
N ASP A 58 -37.32 0.29 -6.59
CA ASP A 58 -37.38 1.15 -5.40
C ASP A 58 -37.53 0.34 -4.10
N GLU A 59 -38.16 -0.84 -4.18
CA GLU A 59 -38.31 -1.79 -3.09
C GLU A 59 -37.67 -3.13 -3.43
N THR A 60 -36.90 -3.69 -2.50
CA THR A 60 -36.28 -5.01 -2.64
C THR A 60 -36.76 -5.98 -1.57
N VAL A 61 -37.17 -7.18 -1.96
CA VAL A 61 -37.46 -8.29 -1.06
C VAL A 61 -36.20 -9.14 -0.91
N LEU A 62 -35.52 -8.99 0.22
CA LEU A 62 -34.31 -9.72 0.57
C LEU A 62 -34.67 -11.09 1.15
N VAL A 63 -34.34 -12.16 0.43
CA VAL A 63 -34.66 -13.54 0.83
C VAL A 63 -33.44 -14.15 1.51
N LEU A 64 -33.55 -14.47 2.80
CA LEU A 64 -32.48 -14.99 3.65
C LEU A 64 -32.79 -16.40 4.17
N GLY A 65 -31.75 -17.13 4.57
CA GLY A 65 -31.88 -18.49 5.13
C GLY A 65 -30.66 -19.36 4.85
N LYS A 66 -30.58 -20.50 5.55
CA LYS A 66 -29.50 -21.49 5.37
C LYS A 66 -29.40 -22.01 3.93
N ALA A 67 -28.25 -22.53 3.54
CA ALA A 67 -28.12 -23.26 2.28
C ALA A 67 -29.15 -24.41 2.21
N GLY A 68 -29.81 -24.57 1.06
CA GLY A 68 -30.85 -25.58 0.89
C GLY A 68 -32.19 -25.30 1.59
N SER A 69 -32.41 -24.11 2.18
CA SER A 69 -33.72 -23.74 2.77
C SER A 69 -34.82 -23.49 1.74
N GLY A 70 -34.50 -23.40 0.45
CA GLY A 70 -35.46 -23.24 -0.64
C GLY A 70 -35.64 -21.81 -1.15
N LYS A 71 -34.68 -20.90 -0.90
CA LYS A 71 -34.70 -19.49 -1.35
C LYS A 71 -34.91 -19.36 -2.87
N THR A 72 -34.02 -19.93 -3.66
CA THR A 72 -34.11 -19.93 -5.13
C THR A 72 -35.42 -20.54 -5.62
N SER A 73 -35.86 -21.64 -5.01
CA SER A 73 -37.14 -22.28 -5.35
C SER A 73 -38.33 -21.35 -5.07
N LEU A 74 -38.34 -20.66 -3.93
CA LEU A 74 -39.40 -19.71 -3.59
C LEU A 74 -39.40 -18.51 -4.55
N VAL A 75 -38.24 -17.89 -4.78
CA VAL A 75 -38.13 -16.71 -5.66
C VAL A 75 -38.59 -17.04 -7.07
N GLN A 76 -38.10 -18.13 -7.65
CA GLN A 76 -38.52 -18.57 -8.99
C GLN A 76 -40.01 -18.94 -9.04
N PHE A 77 -40.54 -19.51 -7.97
CA PHE A 77 -41.95 -19.88 -7.87
C PHE A 77 -42.87 -18.65 -7.83
N LEU A 78 -42.51 -17.63 -7.04
CA LEU A 78 -43.26 -16.38 -6.94
C LEU A 78 -43.17 -15.56 -8.24
N THR A 79 -42.01 -15.55 -8.88
CA THR A 79 -41.75 -14.85 -10.16
C THR A 79 -42.21 -15.62 -11.40
N GLN A 80 -42.80 -16.81 -11.22
CA GLN A 80 -43.41 -17.62 -12.28
C GLN A 80 -42.44 -18.10 -13.36
N ASN A 81 -41.27 -18.61 -12.96
CA ASN A 81 -40.36 -19.24 -13.90
C ASN A 81 -41.05 -20.45 -14.59
N PRO A 82 -41.25 -20.44 -15.92
CA PRO A 82 -41.94 -21.52 -16.62
C PRO A 82 -41.15 -22.83 -16.65
N LYS A 83 -39.85 -22.79 -16.35
CA LYS A 83 -38.98 -23.99 -16.29
C LYS A 83 -39.18 -24.81 -15.01
N LEU A 84 -39.89 -24.30 -14.00
CA LEU A 84 -40.07 -25.00 -12.74
C LEU A 84 -40.91 -26.27 -12.88
N GLN A 85 -40.29 -27.40 -12.58
CA GLN A 85 -40.91 -28.72 -12.59
C GLN A 85 -40.76 -29.42 -11.25
N SER A 86 -41.70 -30.30 -10.99
CA SER A 86 -41.65 -31.25 -9.88
C SER A 86 -41.24 -32.62 -10.39
N LYS A 87 -40.27 -33.23 -9.74
CA LYS A 87 -39.86 -34.62 -9.96
C LYS A 87 -40.04 -35.45 -8.70
N ILE A 88 -40.45 -36.70 -8.88
CA ILE A 88 -40.46 -37.69 -7.82
C ILE A 88 -39.02 -38.09 -7.49
N VAL A 89 -38.69 -38.13 -6.20
CA VAL A 89 -37.34 -38.52 -5.71
C VAL A 89 -37.18 -40.03 -5.81
N GLU A 90 -38.16 -40.77 -5.30
CA GLU A 90 -38.19 -42.22 -5.31
C GLU A 90 -39.63 -42.69 -5.53
N ALA A 91 -39.82 -43.69 -6.40
CA ALA A 91 -41.14 -44.19 -6.71
C ALA A 91 -41.79 -44.82 -5.46
N GLY A 92 -43.00 -44.39 -5.12
CA GLY A 92 -43.76 -44.93 -3.99
C GLY A 92 -43.53 -44.26 -2.63
N THR A 93 -42.56 -43.34 -2.50
CA THR A 93 -42.32 -42.62 -1.24
C THR A 93 -43.21 -41.39 -1.06
N GLY A 94 -43.74 -40.85 -2.17
CA GLY A 94 -44.50 -39.59 -2.15
C GLY A 94 -43.63 -38.35 -2.00
N ASP A 95 -42.31 -38.49 -2.06
CA ASP A 95 -41.37 -37.37 -2.02
C ASP A 95 -41.15 -36.75 -3.39
N TYR A 96 -41.35 -35.43 -3.45
CA TYR A 96 -41.14 -34.63 -4.66
C TYR A 96 -40.17 -33.48 -4.39
N ILE A 97 -39.33 -33.20 -5.38
CA ILE A 97 -38.40 -32.08 -5.40
C ILE A 97 -38.76 -31.10 -6.52
N ILE A 98 -38.42 -29.83 -6.31
CA ILE A 98 -38.52 -28.78 -7.31
C ILE A 98 -37.19 -28.70 -8.05
N GLU A 99 -37.22 -28.58 -9.37
CA GLU A 99 -36.05 -28.34 -10.22
C GLU A 99 -36.40 -27.38 -11.36
N ASP A 100 -35.39 -26.73 -11.92
CA ASP A 100 -35.49 -25.88 -13.11
C ASP A 100 -34.54 -26.31 -14.24
N GLY A 101 -33.75 -27.38 -14.01
CA GLY A 101 -32.73 -27.88 -14.91
C GLY A 101 -31.44 -27.05 -14.97
N GLU A 102 -31.33 -25.98 -14.18
CA GLU A 102 -30.23 -25.02 -14.23
C GLU A 102 -29.72 -24.63 -12.83
N LYS A 103 -30.52 -23.91 -12.03
CA LYS A 103 -30.10 -23.28 -10.75
C LYS A 103 -30.58 -24.02 -9.51
N ILE A 104 -31.68 -24.75 -9.62
CA ILE A 104 -32.23 -25.57 -8.54
C ILE A 104 -31.74 -27.00 -8.76
N GLY A 105 -30.64 -27.36 -8.10
CA GLY A 105 -29.99 -28.64 -8.30
C GLY A 105 -30.62 -29.82 -7.55
N THR A 106 -30.23 -31.03 -7.95
CA THR A 106 -30.64 -32.31 -7.38
C THR A 106 -29.69 -32.84 -6.30
N SER A 107 -28.59 -32.14 -6.02
CA SER A 107 -27.59 -32.53 -5.02
C SER A 107 -28.08 -32.17 -3.61
N ALA A 108 -28.06 -33.14 -2.70
CA ALA A 108 -28.40 -32.93 -1.29
C ALA A 108 -27.29 -32.18 -0.51
N THR A 109 -26.10 -32.00 -1.11
CA THR A 109 -24.89 -31.59 -0.38
C THR A 109 -24.26 -30.28 -0.86
N GLU A 110 -24.64 -29.74 -2.03
CA GLU A 110 -24.00 -28.54 -2.60
C GLU A 110 -24.99 -27.43 -2.95
N SER A 111 -24.71 -26.20 -2.52
CA SER A 111 -25.48 -24.99 -2.86
C SER A 111 -25.02 -24.39 -4.19
N PHE A 112 -25.95 -24.12 -5.10
CA PHE A 112 -25.66 -23.55 -6.42
C PHE A 112 -25.56 -22.01 -6.41
N THR A 113 -26.35 -21.35 -5.55
CA THR A 113 -26.37 -19.87 -5.44
C THR A 113 -25.12 -19.38 -4.73
N LEU A 114 -24.18 -18.80 -5.50
CA LEU A 114 -22.92 -18.23 -4.98
C LEU A 114 -22.96 -16.71 -4.84
N TYR A 115 -23.65 -16.02 -5.74
CA TYR A 115 -23.80 -14.57 -5.72
C TYR A 115 -25.27 -14.22 -5.57
N PRO A 116 -25.60 -13.07 -4.94
CA PRO A 116 -26.96 -12.56 -4.96
C PRO A 116 -27.47 -12.36 -6.39
N GLU A 117 -28.73 -12.75 -6.61
CA GLU A 117 -29.44 -12.54 -7.86
C GLU A 117 -30.69 -11.68 -7.64
N LEU A 118 -30.75 -10.55 -8.35
CA LEU A 118 -31.88 -9.65 -8.44
C LEU A 118 -32.80 -10.11 -9.57
N ILE A 119 -34.07 -10.33 -9.22
CA ILE A 119 -35.12 -10.76 -10.15
C ILE A 119 -36.30 -9.81 -9.98
N ASN A 120 -36.67 -9.09 -11.04
CA ASN A 120 -37.83 -8.19 -11.02
C ASN A 120 -39.11 -9.00 -10.84
N TYR A 121 -39.88 -8.68 -9.80
CA TYR A 121 -41.23 -9.19 -9.63
C TYR A 121 -42.21 -8.36 -10.46
N ASN A 122 -42.04 -7.04 -10.42
CA ASN A 122 -42.75 -6.07 -11.25
C ASN A 122 -41.87 -4.82 -11.45
N THR A 123 -42.44 -3.70 -11.91
CA THR A 123 -41.70 -2.46 -12.18
C THR A 123 -41.18 -1.74 -10.92
N SER A 124 -41.73 -2.03 -9.73
CA SER A 124 -41.42 -1.34 -8.47
C SER A 124 -40.83 -2.23 -7.38
N ILE A 125 -40.84 -3.56 -7.57
CA ILE A 125 -40.36 -4.54 -6.60
C ILE A 125 -39.44 -5.57 -7.27
N SER A 126 -38.27 -5.79 -6.68
CA SER A 126 -37.33 -6.86 -7.05
C SER A 126 -37.11 -7.83 -5.89
N PHE A 127 -36.96 -9.12 -6.17
CA PHE A 127 -36.44 -10.09 -5.20
C PHE A 127 -34.92 -10.13 -5.27
N CYS A 128 -34.26 -10.26 -4.12
CA CYS A 128 -32.85 -10.62 -4.01
C CYS A 128 -32.76 -12.05 -3.46
N ASP A 129 -32.41 -13.01 -4.32
CA ASP A 129 -32.09 -14.37 -3.93
C ASP A 129 -30.66 -14.40 -3.37
N SER A 130 -30.52 -14.51 -2.05
CA SER A 130 -29.22 -14.47 -1.39
C SER A 130 -28.50 -15.83 -1.44
N PRO A 131 -27.16 -15.84 -1.33
CA PRO A 131 -26.43 -17.02 -0.89
C PRO A 131 -26.94 -17.53 0.47
N GLY A 132 -26.66 -18.80 0.80
CA GLY A 132 -26.97 -19.33 2.13
C GLY A 132 -26.12 -18.69 3.24
N PHE A 133 -26.64 -18.72 4.48
CA PHE A 133 -25.81 -18.40 5.65
C PHE A 133 -24.60 -19.34 5.70
N HIS A 134 -23.39 -18.76 5.74
CA HIS A 134 -22.08 -19.42 5.66
C HIS A 134 -21.94 -20.40 4.47
N ASP A 135 -21.19 -19.99 3.44
CA ASP A 135 -20.93 -20.86 2.29
C ASP A 135 -19.99 -22.00 2.67
N SER A 136 -20.50 -23.24 2.69
CA SER A 136 -19.74 -24.42 3.09
C SER A 136 -18.73 -24.92 2.05
N ARG A 137 -18.65 -24.31 0.86
CA ARG A 137 -17.74 -24.76 -0.21
C ARG A 137 -16.29 -24.46 0.07
N SER A 138 -15.97 -23.23 0.49
CA SER A 138 -14.65 -22.84 1.02
C SER A 138 -14.68 -21.41 1.59
N SER A 139 -13.68 -21.07 2.39
CA SER A 139 -13.45 -19.70 2.88
C SER A 139 -13.43 -18.65 1.75
N ALA A 140 -12.86 -18.98 0.58
CA ALA A 140 -12.86 -18.09 -0.58
C ALA A 140 -14.28 -17.81 -1.12
N HIS A 141 -15.13 -18.84 -1.22
CA HIS A 141 -16.52 -18.66 -1.65
C HIS A 141 -17.30 -17.80 -0.65
N GLU A 142 -17.09 -18.02 0.64
CA GLU A 142 -17.76 -17.26 1.69
C GLU A 142 -17.35 -15.77 1.66
N ILE A 143 -16.05 -15.45 1.71
CA ILE A 143 -15.59 -14.06 1.69
C ILE A 143 -16.09 -13.34 0.43
N VAL A 144 -15.94 -13.95 -0.75
CA VAL A 144 -16.33 -13.30 -2.00
C VAL A 144 -17.84 -13.18 -2.15
N SER A 145 -18.61 -14.20 -1.75
CA SER A 145 -20.08 -14.10 -1.78
C SER A 145 -20.59 -12.98 -0.85
N MET A 146 -19.97 -12.81 0.32
CA MET A 146 -20.29 -11.72 1.24
C MET A 146 -19.84 -10.35 0.72
N ASP A 147 -18.69 -10.26 0.03
CA ASP A 147 -18.25 -9.03 -0.65
C ASP A 147 -19.27 -8.57 -1.69
N VAL A 148 -19.70 -9.51 -2.55
CA VAL A 148 -20.70 -9.24 -3.59
C VAL A 148 -22.05 -8.90 -2.98
N MET A 149 -22.43 -9.55 -1.88
CA MET A 149 -23.65 -9.25 -1.13
C MET A 149 -23.61 -7.84 -0.52
N LYS A 150 -22.50 -7.43 0.11
CA LYS A 150 -22.26 -6.06 0.60
C LYS A 150 -22.43 -5.03 -0.52
N SER A 151 -21.78 -5.27 -1.67
CA SER A 151 -21.88 -4.40 -2.84
C SER A 151 -23.29 -4.34 -3.43
N THR A 152 -24.08 -5.40 -3.30
CA THR A 152 -25.45 -5.46 -3.84
C THR A 152 -26.42 -4.74 -2.91
N ILE A 153 -26.37 -5.01 -1.61
CA ILE A 153 -27.26 -4.40 -0.60
C ILE A 153 -27.03 -2.89 -0.47
N SER A 154 -25.79 -2.41 -0.65
CA SER A 154 -25.47 -0.97 -0.58
C SER A 154 -26.24 -0.12 -1.61
N ARG A 155 -26.86 -0.77 -2.60
CA ARG A 155 -27.67 -0.14 -3.64
C ARG A 155 -29.18 -0.18 -3.34
N PHE A 156 -29.61 -0.86 -2.29
CA PHE A 156 -31.02 -0.97 -1.93
C PHE A 156 -31.50 0.33 -1.28
N LYS A 157 -32.69 0.81 -1.66
CA LYS A 157 -33.32 1.98 -1.05
C LYS A 157 -34.25 1.57 0.10
N ARG A 158 -35.14 0.62 -0.18
CA ARG A 158 -36.09 0.06 0.80
C ARG A 158 -36.08 -1.45 0.72
N VAL A 159 -36.25 -2.11 1.87
CA VAL A 159 -36.14 -3.56 1.97
C VAL A 159 -37.27 -4.18 2.78
N LYS A 160 -37.65 -5.39 2.39
CA LYS A 160 -38.45 -6.36 3.15
C LYS A 160 -37.63 -7.61 3.33
N ILE A 161 -37.71 -8.26 4.48
CA ILE A 161 -36.91 -9.46 4.74
C ILE A 161 -37.81 -10.68 4.77
N VAL A 162 -37.46 -11.67 3.97
CA VAL A 162 -38.13 -12.98 3.93
C VAL A 162 -37.15 -14.01 4.48
N LEU A 163 -37.38 -14.47 5.71
CA LEU A 163 -36.56 -15.47 6.37
C LEU A 163 -37.12 -16.87 6.08
N LEU A 164 -36.32 -17.75 5.49
CA LEU A 164 -36.70 -19.13 5.20
C LEU A 164 -36.07 -20.09 6.20
N GLU A 165 -36.89 -20.95 6.75
CA GLU A 165 -36.47 -22.08 7.59
C GLU A 165 -37.18 -23.36 7.14
N ASN A 166 -36.51 -24.50 7.24
CA ASN A 166 -37.15 -25.77 6.94
C ASN A 166 -38.24 -26.07 7.99
N TYR A 167 -39.43 -26.45 7.55
CA TYR A 167 -40.55 -26.75 8.45
C TYR A 167 -40.19 -27.79 9.53
N SER A 168 -39.35 -28.78 9.21
CA SER A 168 -38.88 -29.77 10.20
C SER A 168 -38.05 -29.17 11.34
N SER A 169 -37.44 -28.00 11.13
CA SER A 169 -36.68 -27.26 12.15
C SER A 169 -37.56 -26.31 12.99
N LEU A 170 -38.83 -26.13 12.59
CA LEU A 170 -39.85 -25.39 13.32
C LEU A 170 -40.86 -26.32 14.01
N GLN A 171 -40.42 -27.54 14.33
CA GLN A 171 -41.21 -28.58 14.98
C GLN A 171 -40.54 -29.06 16.27
N TYR A 172 -41.38 -29.47 17.23
CA TYR A 172 -40.91 -30.00 18.51
C TYR A 172 -40.25 -31.38 18.33
N GLY A 173 -39.08 -31.59 18.96
CA GLY A 173 -38.48 -32.92 19.15
C GLY A 173 -37.58 -33.45 18.03
N LEU A 174 -37.53 -32.82 16.85
CA LEU A 174 -36.73 -33.31 15.71
C LEU A 174 -35.33 -32.67 15.61
N TYR A 175 -35.21 -31.34 15.78
CA TYR A 175 -33.94 -30.62 15.63
C TYR A 175 -33.89 -29.35 16.51
N LYS A 176 -33.64 -29.50 17.82
CA LYS A 176 -33.77 -28.41 18.81
C LYS A 176 -32.90 -27.18 18.56
N ASP A 177 -31.76 -27.31 17.89
CA ASP A 177 -30.77 -26.22 17.78
C ASP A 177 -30.78 -25.48 16.42
N ASN A 178 -31.47 -26.03 15.41
CA ASN A 178 -31.33 -25.53 14.03
C ASN A 178 -31.94 -24.14 13.80
N PHE A 179 -33.06 -23.80 14.43
CA PHE A 179 -33.69 -22.48 14.23
C PHE A 179 -32.99 -21.38 15.03
N ILE A 180 -32.44 -21.70 16.21
CA ILE A 180 -31.65 -20.75 17.01
C ILE A 180 -30.43 -20.28 16.23
N ASP A 181 -29.73 -21.16 15.52
CA ASP A 181 -28.63 -20.77 14.63
C ASP A 181 -29.08 -19.80 13.53
N THR A 182 -30.26 -20.00 12.96
CA THR A 182 -30.83 -19.11 11.94
C THR A 182 -31.10 -17.72 12.53
N LEU A 183 -31.58 -17.66 13.78
CA LEU A 183 -31.77 -16.41 14.51
C LEU A 183 -30.44 -15.73 14.86
N HIS A 184 -29.40 -16.49 15.21
CA HIS A 184 -28.03 -15.97 15.36
C HIS A 184 -27.51 -15.35 14.07
N HIS A 185 -27.59 -16.06 12.94
CA HIS A 185 -27.16 -15.52 11.66
C HIS A 185 -27.94 -14.26 11.28
N LEU A 186 -29.25 -14.22 11.53
CA LEU A 186 -30.06 -13.04 11.25
C LEU A 186 -29.70 -11.87 12.17
N HIS A 187 -29.51 -12.12 13.46
CA HIS A 187 -29.08 -11.12 14.43
C HIS A 187 -27.73 -10.52 14.05
N ASP A 188 -26.77 -11.34 13.68
CA ASP A 188 -25.44 -10.84 13.34
C ASP A 188 -25.43 -10.18 11.94
N PHE A 189 -26.36 -10.56 11.05
CA PHE A 189 -26.53 -9.93 9.76
C PHE A 189 -27.18 -8.54 9.86
N LEU A 190 -28.09 -8.33 10.83
CA LEU A 190 -28.79 -7.06 11.05
C LEU A 190 -28.19 -6.33 12.25
N ASN A 191 -27.43 -5.27 12.00
CA ASN A 191 -26.79 -4.48 13.06
C ASN A 191 -27.79 -3.96 14.10
N ASP A 192 -29.01 -3.65 13.66
CA ASP A 192 -30.13 -3.30 14.52
C ASP A 192 -31.38 -4.11 14.13
N ILE A 193 -31.44 -5.36 14.58
CA ILE A 193 -32.60 -6.23 14.35
C ILE A 193 -33.91 -5.64 14.91
N ASP A 194 -33.87 -4.79 15.93
CA ASP A 194 -35.07 -4.18 16.53
C ASP A 194 -35.75 -3.22 15.55
N ARG A 195 -34.98 -2.54 14.72
CA ARG A 195 -35.50 -1.68 13.64
C ARG A 195 -36.17 -2.48 12.52
N TYR A 196 -35.66 -3.67 12.25
CA TYR A 196 -36.07 -4.49 11.11
C TYR A 196 -37.13 -5.53 11.46
N LYS A 197 -37.29 -5.92 12.73
CA LYS A 197 -38.18 -7.00 13.19
C LYS A 197 -39.59 -6.87 12.62
N ASP A 198 -40.07 -5.63 12.45
CA ASP A 198 -41.41 -5.34 11.98
C ASP A 198 -41.59 -5.48 10.45
N ASN A 199 -40.50 -5.74 9.73
CA ASN A 199 -40.42 -5.88 8.28
C ASN A 199 -39.84 -7.25 7.89
N ILE A 200 -39.96 -8.25 8.78
CA ILE A 200 -39.55 -9.64 8.56
C ILE A 200 -40.78 -10.56 8.50
N VAL A 201 -40.81 -11.45 7.51
CA VAL A 201 -41.73 -12.59 7.43
C VAL A 201 -40.95 -13.90 7.51
N LEU A 202 -41.44 -14.85 8.30
CA LEU A 202 -40.92 -16.21 8.37
C LEU A 202 -41.72 -17.13 7.42
N ILE A 203 -41.02 -17.82 6.53
CA ILE A 203 -41.61 -18.82 5.63
C ILE A 203 -41.06 -20.19 6.00
N ALA A 204 -41.93 -21.05 6.51
CA ALA A 204 -41.62 -22.45 6.76
C ALA A 204 -41.68 -23.23 5.44
N THR A 205 -40.53 -23.68 4.94
CA THR A 205 -40.42 -24.33 3.63
C THR A 205 -40.48 -25.85 3.74
N LYS A 206 -40.60 -26.50 2.58
CA LYS A 206 -40.59 -27.95 2.45
C LYS A 206 -41.71 -28.62 3.26
N VAL A 207 -42.85 -27.94 3.42
CA VAL A 207 -44.01 -28.49 4.14
C VAL A 207 -44.57 -29.70 3.39
N PRO A 208 -44.59 -30.90 4.01
CA PRO A 208 -45.09 -32.11 3.38
C PRO A 208 -46.62 -32.08 3.24
N ARG A 209 -47.15 -32.91 2.35
CA ARG A 209 -48.60 -33.16 2.28
C ARG A 209 -48.97 -34.19 3.34
N THR A 210 -49.46 -33.72 4.48
CA THR A 210 -49.84 -34.57 5.62
C THR A 210 -51.34 -34.72 5.76
N PHE A 211 -51.76 -35.87 6.26
CA PHE A 211 -53.13 -36.14 6.64
C PHE A 211 -53.21 -36.58 8.09
N ILE A 212 -54.26 -36.18 8.79
CA ILE A 212 -54.53 -36.57 10.17
C ILE A 212 -55.83 -37.37 10.25
N ALA A 213 -55.84 -38.39 11.11
CA ALA A 213 -57.06 -39.07 11.52
C ALA A 213 -57.72 -38.26 12.64
N THR A 214 -58.99 -37.91 12.50
CA THR A 214 -59.75 -37.26 13.58
C THR A 214 -60.06 -38.27 14.67
N GLU A 215 -59.73 -37.96 15.93
CA GLU A 215 -59.88 -38.86 17.09
C GLU A 215 -61.31 -39.40 17.30
N ASP A 216 -62.34 -38.69 16.81
CA ASP A 216 -63.74 -39.01 17.05
C ASP A 216 -64.44 -39.83 15.96
N THR A 217 -63.81 -40.07 14.80
CA THR A 217 -64.35 -40.97 13.77
C THR A 217 -63.20 -41.70 13.08
N ALA A 218 -63.10 -43.01 13.29
CA ALA A 218 -61.95 -43.84 12.90
C ALA A 218 -61.65 -43.92 11.39
N ASP A 219 -62.45 -43.28 10.52
CA ASP A 219 -62.36 -43.42 9.06
C ASP A 219 -62.28 -42.09 8.28
N VAL A 220 -62.28 -40.92 8.94
CA VAL A 220 -62.15 -39.62 8.24
C VAL A 220 -60.72 -39.10 8.34
N VAL A 221 -59.98 -39.29 7.25
CA VAL A 221 -58.64 -38.73 7.06
C VAL A 221 -58.77 -37.33 6.46
N THR A 222 -58.38 -36.31 7.21
CA THR A 222 -58.42 -34.90 6.76
C THR A 222 -57.02 -34.40 6.39
N GLU A 223 -56.93 -33.67 5.29
CA GLU A 223 -55.66 -33.05 4.86
C GLU A 223 -55.34 -31.85 5.76
N VAL A 224 -54.10 -31.78 6.24
CA VAL A 224 -53.64 -30.66 7.07
C VAL A 224 -53.52 -29.40 6.19
N THR A 225 -54.26 -28.35 6.55
CA THR A 225 -54.30 -27.09 5.79
C THR A 225 -53.07 -26.22 6.04
N ASP A 226 -52.88 -25.18 5.21
CA ASP A 226 -51.80 -24.21 5.41
C ASP A 226 -51.93 -23.52 6.78
N GLU A 227 -53.15 -23.15 7.16
CA GLU A 227 -53.45 -22.53 8.44
C GLU A 227 -53.06 -23.43 9.63
N MET A 228 -53.31 -24.74 9.54
CA MET A 228 -52.92 -25.67 10.61
C MET A 228 -51.40 -25.77 10.76
N HIS A 229 -50.66 -25.79 9.65
CA HIS A 229 -49.19 -25.76 9.69
C HIS A 229 -48.67 -24.43 10.23
N ILE A 230 -49.28 -23.30 9.86
CA ILE A 230 -48.94 -21.97 10.38
C ILE A 230 -49.15 -21.93 11.91
N GLU A 231 -50.29 -22.41 12.41
CA GLU A 231 -50.54 -22.46 13.86
C GLU A 231 -49.56 -23.37 14.60
N SER A 232 -49.14 -24.48 13.97
CA SER A 232 -48.06 -25.32 14.51
C SER A 232 -46.73 -24.57 14.63
N VAL A 233 -46.37 -23.75 13.63
CA VAL A 233 -45.16 -22.90 13.69
C VAL A 233 -45.32 -21.84 14.77
N MET A 234 -46.47 -21.17 14.86
CA MET A 234 -46.75 -20.15 15.88
C MET A 234 -46.60 -20.71 17.30
N LYS A 235 -47.11 -21.93 17.55
CA LYS A 235 -46.91 -22.64 18.82
C LYS A 235 -45.44 -22.91 19.11
N TYR A 236 -44.66 -23.32 18.09
CA TYR A 236 -43.22 -23.52 18.24
C TYR A 236 -42.50 -22.20 18.59
N LEU A 237 -42.82 -21.10 17.91
CA LEU A 237 -42.22 -19.78 18.20
C LEU A 237 -42.47 -19.34 19.65
N ASN A 238 -43.69 -19.51 20.17
CA ASN A 238 -44.03 -19.19 21.55
C ASN A 238 -43.22 -20.03 22.57
N LEU A 239 -43.08 -21.34 22.30
CA LEU A 239 -42.26 -22.22 23.13
C LEU A 239 -40.77 -21.82 23.09
N THR A 240 -40.25 -21.46 21.92
CA THR A 240 -38.89 -20.96 21.76
C THR A 240 -38.69 -19.65 22.52
N GLU A 241 -39.63 -18.71 22.42
CA GLU A 241 -39.61 -17.44 23.18
C GLU A 241 -39.56 -17.71 24.69
N SER A 242 -40.44 -18.58 25.19
CA SER A 242 -40.49 -18.96 26.62
C SER A 242 -39.16 -19.59 27.06
N SER A 243 -38.59 -20.49 26.26
CA SER A 243 -37.31 -21.12 26.57
C SER A 243 -36.12 -20.16 26.56
N ILE A 244 -36.15 -19.11 25.72
CA ILE A 244 -35.13 -18.06 25.71
C ILE A 244 -35.31 -17.13 26.92
N ALA A 245 -36.56 -16.79 27.27
CA ALA A 245 -36.86 -15.98 28.44
C ALA A 245 -36.37 -16.64 29.75
N GLU A 246 -36.58 -17.95 29.91
CA GLU A 246 -36.05 -18.71 31.06
C GLU A 246 -34.51 -18.66 31.17
N LYS A 247 -33.79 -18.52 30.04
CA LYS A 247 -32.33 -18.39 30.03
C LYS A 247 -31.86 -16.99 30.43
N LEU A 248 -32.68 -15.95 30.25
CA LEU A 248 -32.37 -14.58 30.68
C LEU A 248 -32.40 -14.43 32.20
N ASP A 249 -33.17 -15.27 32.91
CA ASP A 249 -33.24 -15.28 34.37
C ASP A 249 -32.01 -15.95 35.04
N GLN A 250 -31.07 -16.45 34.24
CA GLN A 250 -29.81 -17.07 34.68
C GLN A 250 -28.65 -16.07 34.58
N ASP A 251 -27.60 -16.27 35.37
CA ASP A 251 -26.37 -15.47 35.27
C ASP A 251 -25.64 -15.81 33.95
N ILE A 252 -25.81 -14.96 32.93
CA ILE A 252 -25.29 -15.15 31.58
C ILE A 252 -24.43 -13.95 31.13
N GLU A 253 -23.49 -14.22 30.23
CA GLU A 253 -22.63 -13.21 29.62
C GLU A 253 -23.44 -12.10 28.92
N GLU A 254 -22.96 -10.85 29.01
CA GLU A 254 -23.62 -9.65 28.45
C GLU A 254 -23.92 -9.78 26.94
N SER A 255 -23.02 -10.38 26.17
CA SER A 255 -23.18 -10.62 24.73
C SER A 255 -24.36 -11.55 24.41
N LYS A 256 -24.57 -12.59 25.22
CA LYS A 256 -25.71 -13.51 25.09
C LYS A 256 -27.01 -12.86 25.55
N ASN A 257 -26.93 -11.97 26.54
CA ASN A 257 -28.08 -11.22 27.03
C ASN A 257 -28.66 -10.29 25.94
N ASP A 258 -27.82 -9.49 25.27
CA ASP A 258 -28.24 -8.62 24.15
C ASP A 258 -28.91 -9.43 23.03
N PHE A 259 -28.30 -10.54 22.62
CA PHE A 259 -28.86 -11.44 21.61
C PHE A 259 -30.26 -11.95 22.01
N TYR A 260 -30.41 -12.51 23.21
CA TYR A 260 -31.68 -13.08 23.65
C TYR A 260 -32.79 -12.05 23.77
N GLN A 261 -32.51 -10.85 24.30
CA GLN A 261 -33.50 -9.77 24.40
C GLN A 261 -34.03 -9.34 23.02
N LYS A 262 -33.13 -9.17 22.06
CA LYS A 262 -33.48 -8.79 20.68
C LYS A 262 -34.24 -9.89 19.94
N VAL A 263 -33.82 -11.14 20.10
CA VAL A 263 -34.51 -12.27 19.49
C VAL A 263 -35.92 -12.46 20.07
N ILE A 264 -36.14 -12.26 21.37
CA ILE A 264 -37.49 -12.29 21.95
C ILE A 264 -38.40 -11.26 21.25
N LYS A 265 -37.93 -10.02 21.06
CA LYS A 265 -38.70 -8.98 20.36
C LYS A 265 -39.00 -9.36 18.90
N LEU A 266 -38.05 -10.02 18.22
CA LEU A 266 -38.27 -10.56 16.88
C LEU A 266 -39.34 -11.66 16.90
N LEU A 267 -39.25 -12.63 17.80
CA LEU A 267 -40.22 -13.72 17.92
C LEU A 267 -41.62 -13.18 18.21
N GLN A 268 -41.76 -12.18 19.08
CA GLN A 268 -43.02 -11.49 19.35
C GLN A 268 -43.57 -10.81 18.10
N SER A 269 -42.71 -10.15 17.31
CA SER A 269 -43.10 -9.51 16.05
C SER A 269 -43.56 -10.54 15.01
N LEU A 270 -42.84 -11.66 14.85
CA LEU A 270 -43.24 -12.76 13.95
C LEU A 270 -44.60 -13.37 14.34
N GLN A 271 -44.95 -13.33 15.63
CA GLN A 271 -46.22 -13.82 16.16
C GLN A 271 -47.41 -12.84 15.97
N ALA A 272 -47.24 -11.72 15.25
CA ALA A 272 -48.32 -10.76 15.06
C ALA A 272 -49.52 -11.35 14.28
N ARG A 273 -50.72 -11.00 14.74
CA ARG A 273 -52.00 -11.43 14.18
C ARG A 273 -52.82 -10.25 13.68
N ASP A 274 -53.65 -10.48 12.66
CA ASP A 274 -54.63 -9.52 12.19
C ASP A 274 -55.88 -9.49 13.10
N GLU A 275 -56.83 -8.61 12.80
CA GLU A 275 -58.09 -8.45 13.53
C GLU A 275 -58.93 -9.75 13.59
N ASN A 276 -58.71 -10.68 12.65
CA ASN A 276 -59.39 -11.97 12.60
C ASN A 276 -58.60 -13.09 13.30
N GLY A 277 -57.51 -12.74 13.98
CA GLY A 277 -56.63 -13.68 14.65
C GLY A 277 -55.73 -14.49 13.71
N LYS A 278 -55.60 -14.15 12.42
CA LYS A 278 -54.72 -14.87 11.49
C LYS A 278 -53.30 -14.34 11.58
N ALA A 279 -52.31 -15.24 11.51
CA ALA A 279 -50.90 -14.85 11.47
C ALA A 279 -50.60 -13.98 10.24
N THR A 280 -49.90 -12.86 10.46
CA THR A 280 -49.59 -11.88 9.40
C THR A 280 -48.16 -12.00 8.88
N ARG A 281 -47.27 -12.65 9.65
CA ARG A 281 -45.82 -12.71 9.38
C ARG A 281 -45.23 -14.12 9.38
N VAL A 282 -46.10 -15.13 9.41
CA VAL A 282 -45.72 -16.53 9.24
C VAL A 282 -46.54 -17.10 8.10
N ASN A 283 -45.87 -17.77 7.16
CA ASN A 283 -46.54 -18.53 6.10
C ASN A 283 -45.76 -19.82 5.81
N VAL A 284 -46.31 -20.68 4.96
CA VAL A 284 -45.77 -21.99 4.60
C VAL A 284 -45.55 -22.10 3.11
N PHE A 285 -44.43 -22.71 2.70
CA PHE A 285 -44.16 -23.06 1.31
C PHE A 285 -44.14 -24.57 1.16
N ARG A 286 -45.18 -25.09 0.48
CA ARG A 286 -45.41 -26.53 0.33
C ARG A 286 -44.44 -27.20 -0.63
N ARG A 287 -44.12 -28.47 -0.34
CA ARG A 287 -43.56 -29.37 -1.36
C ARG A 287 -44.62 -29.66 -2.44
N PRO A 288 -44.20 -29.89 -3.68
CA PRO A 288 -45.09 -30.48 -4.68
C PRO A 288 -45.62 -31.84 -4.23
N TYR A 289 -46.77 -32.25 -4.80
CA TYR A 289 -47.44 -33.51 -4.46
C TYR A 289 -47.69 -34.42 -5.67
N LYS A 290 -47.21 -34.01 -6.85
CA LYS A 290 -47.23 -34.78 -8.10
C LYS A 290 -46.09 -34.31 -9.00
N SER A 291 -45.68 -35.13 -9.97
CA SER A 291 -44.69 -34.73 -10.97
C SER A 291 -45.29 -33.78 -12.02
N GLY A 292 -44.44 -32.98 -12.66
CA GLY A 292 -44.81 -32.06 -13.74
C GLY A 292 -44.73 -30.57 -13.36
N PRO A 293 -45.19 -29.65 -14.24
CA PRO A 293 -45.09 -28.21 -14.01
C PRO A 293 -45.82 -27.76 -12.74
N LEU A 294 -45.17 -26.93 -11.93
CA LEU A 294 -45.74 -26.40 -10.67
C LEU A 294 -47.04 -25.59 -10.92
N THR A 295 -47.12 -24.93 -12.07
CA THR A 295 -48.30 -24.15 -12.52
C THR A 295 -49.56 -25.00 -12.69
N ASN A 296 -49.42 -26.30 -12.93
CA ASN A 296 -50.54 -27.24 -13.11
C ASN A 296 -51.02 -27.87 -11.78
N MET A 297 -50.55 -27.37 -10.64
CA MET A 297 -50.88 -27.88 -9.31
C MET A 297 -51.76 -26.89 -8.56
N ALA A 298 -53.05 -27.23 -8.40
CA ALA A 298 -54.03 -26.33 -7.79
C ALA A 298 -53.67 -25.90 -6.35
N LEU A 299 -53.11 -26.82 -5.55
CA LEU A 299 -52.70 -26.51 -4.19
C LEU A 299 -51.52 -25.53 -4.16
N LEU A 300 -50.53 -25.71 -5.04
CA LEU A 300 -49.41 -24.77 -5.15
C LEU A 300 -49.88 -23.41 -5.68
N LYS A 301 -50.83 -23.37 -6.62
CA LYS A 301 -51.40 -22.10 -7.10
C LYS A 301 -52.01 -21.29 -5.94
N LYS A 302 -52.80 -21.93 -5.07
CA LYS A 302 -53.35 -21.30 -3.85
C LYS A 302 -52.24 -20.89 -2.87
N ASN A 303 -51.25 -21.76 -2.66
CA ASN A 303 -50.12 -21.48 -1.78
C ASN A 303 -49.30 -20.27 -2.27
N LYS A 304 -49.13 -20.12 -3.60
CA LYS A 304 -48.50 -18.94 -4.21
C LYS A 304 -49.28 -17.65 -3.92
N GLU A 305 -50.60 -17.67 -4.06
CA GLU A 305 -51.46 -16.53 -3.75
C GLU A 305 -51.33 -16.13 -2.28
N SER A 306 -51.33 -17.12 -1.38
CA SER A 306 -51.10 -16.91 0.06
C SER A 306 -49.71 -16.30 0.35
N LEU A 307 -48.64 -16.90 -0.17
CA LEU A 307 -47.26 -16.41 0.00
C LEU A 307 -47.07 -15.00 -0.55
N THR A 308 -47.60 -14.73 -1.75
CA THR A 308 -47.55 -13.40 -2.37
C THR A 308 -48.28 -12.39 -1.50
N LYS A 309 -49.47 -12.74 -0.99
CA LYS A 309 -50.22 -11.87 -0.10
C LYS A 309 -49.39 -11.50 1.13
N THR A 310 -48.86 -12.49 1.86
CA THR A 310 -48.07 -12.22 3.07
C THR A 310 -46.83 -11.37 2.80
N ILE A 311 -46.03 -11.71 1.79
CA ILE A 311 -44.78 -10.99 1.49
C ILE A 311 -45.06 -9.55 1.02
N MET A 312 -46.07 -9.35 0.18
CA MET A 312 -46.33 -8.03 -0.40
C MET A 312 -47.05 -7.07 0.55
N HIS A 313 -47.83 -7.58 1.53
CA HIS A 313 -48.48 -6.78 2.57
C HIS A 313 -47.53 -6.34 3.69
N LEU A 314 -46.34 -6.95 3.78
CA LEU A 314 -45.32 -6.50 4.73
C LEU A 314 -44.87 -5.09 4.34
N ASP A 315 -44.66 -4.19 5.31
CA ASP A 315 -44.11 -2.88 5.02
C ASP A 315 -42.62 -2.97 4.70
N SER A 316 -42.09 -2.08 3.86
CA SER A 316 -40.65 -1.96 3.62
C SER A 316 -40.04 -0.81 4.42
N VAL A 317 -38.82 -1.03 4.91
CA VAL A 317 -38.02 -0.08 5.69
C VAL A 317 -36.89 0.48 4.84
N GLU A 318 -36.56 1.77 5.02
CA GLU A 318 -35.44 2.42 4.33
C GLU A 318 -34.10 1.83 4.78
N VAL A 319 -33.21 1.55 3.83
CA VAL A 319 -31.87 1.03 4.11
C VAL A 319 -30.91 2.19 4.40
N LEU A 320 -30.32 2.20 5.59
CA LEU A 320 -29.26 3.13 5.97
C LEU A 320 -27.88 2.50 5.77
N LYS A 321 -26.87 3.38 5.72
CA LYS A 321 -25.47 2.98 5.64
C LYS A 321 -25.11 2.15 6.88
N ASN A 322 -24.58 0.96 6.65
CA ASN A 322 -24.18 -0.01 7.68
C ASN A 322 -25.35 -0.63 8.47
N ASP A 323 -26.54 -0.76 7.90
CA ASP A 323 -27.62 -1.54 8.55
C ASP A 323 -27.36 -3.05 8.55
N PHE A 324 -26.56 -3.51 7.60
CA PHE A 324 -26.24 -4.92 7.40
C PHE A 324 -24.76 -5.16 7.71
N ASP A 325 -24.49 -6.12 8.57
CA ASP A 325 -23.17 -6.69 8.76
C ASP A 325 -23.13 -8.12 8.22
N PHE A 326 -21.95 -8.65 8.01
CA PHE A 326 -21.77 -9.92 7.33
C PHE A 326 -20.84 -10.76 8.17
N THR A 327 -21.41 -11.76 8.81
CA THR A 327 -20.66 -12.74 9.57
C THR A 327 -19.92 -13.68 8.65
N LEU A 328 -18.69 -13.94 9.04
CA LEU A 328 -17.82 -14.93 8.45
C LEU A 328 -17.61 -16.05 9.46
N SER A 329 -17.53 -17.28 8.97
CA SER A 329 -17.05 -18.44 9.72
C SER A 329 -15.65 -18.17 10.29
N ASN A 330 -15.26 -18.93 11.32
CA ASN A 330 -13.92 -18.79 11.91
C ASN A 330 -12.84 -19.12 10.88
N GLU A 331 -13.09 -20.12 10.02
CA GLU A 331 -12.22 -20.49 8.92
C GLU A 331 -12.10 -19.38 7.87
N ALA A 332 -13.19 -18.67 7.56
CA ALA A 332 -13.15 -17.52 6.65
C ALA A 332 -12.46 -16.30 7.28
N LYS A 333 -12.66 -16.03 8.58
CA LYS A 333 -11.94 -14.98 9.31
C LYS A 333 -10.43 -15.24 9.31
N MET A 334 -10.01 -16.46 9.60
CA MET A 334 -8.59 -16.83 9.55
C MET A 334 -8.01 -16.71 8.13
N TYR A 335 -8.75 -17.12 7.09
CA TYR A 335 -8.31 -16.94 5.72
C TYR A 335 -8.17 -15.46 5.34
N LEU A 336 -9.11 -14.61 5.79
CA LEU A 336 -9.06 -13.16 5.62
C LEU A 336 -7.81 -12.55 6.27
N GLU A 337 -7.44 -13.01 7.48
CA GLU A 337 -6.20 -12.62 8.14
C GLU A 337 -4.95 -13.03 7.34
N CYS A 338 -4.93 -14.24 6.77
CA CYS A 338 -3.84 -14.64 5.88
C CYS A 338 -3.76 -13.74 4.64
N LEU A 339 -4.90 -13.39 4.02
CA LEU A 339 -4.93 -12.48 2.87
C LEU A 339 -4.39 -11.08 3.22
N LEU A 340 -4.76 -10.56 4.38
CA LEU A 340 -4.24 -9.29 4.91
C LEU A 340 -2.73 -9.33 5.10
N LYS A 341 -2.22 -10.38 5.75
CA LYS A 341 -0.77 -10.56 5.96
C LYS A 341 -0.01 -10.66 4.64
N LEU A 342 -0.48 -11.48 3.70
CA LEU A 342 0.18 -11.67 2.41
C LEU A 342 0.16 -10.40 1.56
N THR A 343 -0.94 -9.64 1.61
CA THR A 343 -1.03 -8.33 0.95
C THR A 343 -0.01 -7.36 1.55
N SER A 344 0.11 -7.32 2.88
CA SER A 344 1.08 -6.51 3.60
C SER A 344 2.53 -6.89 3.27
N ASP A 345 2.86 -8.19 3.28
CA ASP A 345 4.19 -8.71 2.94
C ASP A 345 4.56 -8.40 1.48
N ASN A 346 3.61 -8.51 0.55
CA ASN A 346 3.82 -8.16 -0.85
C ASN A 346 4.13 -6.67 -1.03
N TYR A 347 3.40 -5.80 -0.33
CA TYR A 347 3.71 -4.36 -0.33
C TYR A 347 5.08 -4.08 0.27
N LYS A 348 5.45 -4.72 1.39
CA LYS A 348 6.79 -4.61 1.98
C LYS A 348 7.89 -5.01 0.99
N ASN A 349 7.69 -6.09 0.23
CA ASN A 349 8.64 -6.52 -0.80
C ASN A 349 8.79 -5.48 -1.93
N LYS A 350 7.70 -4.83 -2.35
CA LYS A 350 7.78 -3.72 -3.31
C LYS A 350 8.59 -2.54 -2.77
N ILE A 351 8.45 -2.24 -1.49
CA ILE A 351 9.25 -1.17 -0.86
C ILE A 351 10.73 -1.54 -0.79
N ASN A 352 11.06 -2.80 -0.51
CA ASN A 352 12.44 -3.27 -0.61
C ASN A 352 13.01 -3.09 -2.02
N GLU A 353 12.22 -3.38 -3.07
CA GLU A 353 12.62 -3.18 -4.46
C GLU A 353 12.88 -1.69 -4.77
N VAL A 354 11.97 -0.81 -4.33
CA VAL A 354 12.15 0.64 -4.46
C VAL A 354 13.43 1.09 -3.77
N SER A 355 13.65 0.69 -2.51
CA SER A 355 14.83 1.08 -1.75
C SER A 355 16.13 0.57 -2.40
N PHE A 356 16.12 -0.64 -2.97
CA PHE A 356 17.24 -1.15 -3.75
C PHE A 356 17.54 -0.25 -4.95
N LYS A 357 16.51 0.16 -5.71
CA LYS A 357 16.67 1.05 -6.86
C LYS A 357 17.09 2.46 -6.48
N LEU A 358 16.63 2.96 -5.34
CA LEU A 358 17.09 4.25 -4.80
C LEU A 358 18.58 4.19 -4.44
N ASN A 359 19.05 3.09 -3.84
CA ASN A 359 20.49 2.90 -3.61
C ASN A 359 21.27 2.86 -4.91
N GLU A 360 20.82 2.10 -5.93
CA GLU A 360 21.47 2.11 -7.25
C GLU A 360 21.52 3.52 -7.87
N PHE A 361 20.48 4.34 -7.64
CA PHE A 361 20.45 5.72 -8.11
C PHE A 361 21.48 6.59 -7.39
N VAL A 362 21.63 6.45 -6.06
CA VAL A 362 22.68 7.11 -5.27
C VAL A 362 24.07 6.67 -5.75
N ASP A 363 24.28 5.37 -5.97
CA ASP A 363 25.54 4.81 -6.46
C ASP A 363 25.92 5.39 -7.83
N ARG A 364 24.96 5.51 -8.75
CA ARG A 364 25.18 6.15 -10.06
C ARG A 364 25.57 7.62 -9.94
N LYS A 365 24.98 8.36 -8.99
CA LYS A 365 25.30 9.77 -8.74
C LYS A 365 26.74 9.95 -8.26
N VAL A 366 27.23 9.04 -7.41
CA VAL A 366 28.61 9.07 -6.91
C VAL A 366 29.64 8.44 -7.86
N GLN A 367 29.19 7.76 -8.91
CA GLN A 367 30.06 7.23 -9.97
C GLN A 367 30.17 8.16 -11.18
N ASN A 368 29.08 8.86 -11.55
CA ASN A 368 28.98 9.66 -12.77
C ASN A 368 28.88 11.16 -12.46
N TYR A 369 29.86 11.71 -11.75
CA TYR A 369 29.93 13.15 -11.46
C TYR A 369 31.04 13.84 -12.26
N THR A 370 30.90 15.14 -12.49
CA THR A 370 31.93 15.95 -13.16
C THR A 370 32.83 16.72 -12.19
N SER A 371 32.34 17.01 -10.98
CA SER A 371 33.10 17.64 -9.92
C SER A 371 32.59 17.26 -8.53
N PHE A 372 33.47 17.34 -7.52
CA PHE A 372 33.12 17.10 -6.13
C PHE A 372 32.02 18.05 -5.61
N PHE A 373 32.02 19.31 -6.07
CA PHE A 373 31.00 20.29 -5.71
C PHE A 373 29.62 19.92 -6.26
N GLN A 374 29.55 19.46 -7.51
CA GLN A 374 28.30 19.02 -8.12
C GLN A 374 27.69 17.85 -7.35
N VAL A 375 28.45 16.78 -7.12
CA VAL A 375 27.93 15.59 -6.41
C VAL A 375 27.54 15.92 -4.97
N LEU A 376 28.28 16.79 -4.29
CA LEU A 376 27.92 17.28 -2.97
C LEU A 376 26.55 17.95 -2.98
N SER A 377 26.32 18.92 -3.88
CA SER A 377 25.04 19.64 -3.98
C SER A 377 23.88 18.70 -4.36
N GLU A 378 24.10 17.78 -5.29
CA GLU A 378 23.09 16.80 -5.69
C GLU A 378 22.72 15.84 -4.54
N LEU A 379 23.70 15.38 -3.76
CA LEU A 379 23.47 14.54 -2.59
C LEU A 379 22.76 15.28 -1.46
N GLU A 380 23.03 16.57 -1.25
CA GLU A 380 22.32 17.39 -0.27
C GLU A 380 20.83 17.50 -0.62
N LEU A 381 20.52 17.86 -1.87
CA LEU A 381 19.14 17.93 -2.36
C LEU A 381 18.42 16.59 -2.24
N LEU A 382 19.08 15.50 -2.62
CA LEU A 382 18.52 14.15 -2.56
C LEU A 382 18.29 13.69 -1.11
N HIS A 383 19.27 13.91 -0.23
CA HIS A 383 19.16 13.55 1.19
C HIS A 383 18.00 14.29 1.87
N ASP A 384 17.85 15.59 1.62
CA ASP A 384 16.75 16.38 2.18
C ASP A 384 15.40 15.96 1.62
N ALA A 385 15.33 15.63 0.32
CA ALA A 385 14.12 15.10 -0.29
C ALA A 385 13.74 13.72 0.27
N LEU A 386 14.72 12.81 0.48
CA LEU A 386 14.51 11.50 1.09
C LEU A 386 14.02 11.63 2.55
N LYS A 387 14.58 12.57 3.32
CA LYS A 387 14.15 12.83 4.68
C LYS A 387 12.69 13.28 4.74
N LYS A 388 12.32 14.25 3.89
CA LYS A 388 10.92 14.70 3.73
C LYS A 388 10.00 13.56 3.31
N LEU A 389 10.44 12.69 2.40
CA LEU A 389 9.67 11.50 2.02
C LEU A 389 9.42 10.60 3.23
N SER A 390 10.46 10.27 4.02
CA SER A 390 10.29 9.40 5.20
C SER A 390 9.32 9.98 6.22
N GLU A 391 9.41 11.29 6.50
CA GLU A 391 8.49 11.99 7.41
C GLU A 391 7.04 11.90 6.88
N ASN A 392 6.85 12.20 5.59
CA ASN A 392 5.53 12.13 4.95
C ASN A 392 4.94 10.72 4.91
N LEU A 393 5.76 9.68 4.79
CA LEU A 393 5.33 8.29 4.75
C LEU A 393 4.89 7.78 6.12
N ASP A 394 5.58 8.19 7.19
CA ASP A 394 5.23 7.79 8.56
C ASP A 394 3.86 8.37 9.00
N GLU A 395 3.36 9.43 8.34
CA GLU A 395 2.06 10.07 8.61
C GLU A 395 0.87 9.47 7.83
N THR A 396 1.13 8.60 6.85
CA THR A 396 0.08 8.03 5.97
C THR A 396 -0.83 7.07 6.73
N ARG A 397 -2.09 6.97 6.28
CA ARG A 397 -3.10 6.12 6.93
C ARG A 397 -3.63 4.99 6.05
N ASP A 398 -3.36 5.03 4.76
CA ASP A 398 -3.77 4.01 3.80
C ASP A 398 -2.69 3.76 2.73
N TYR A 399 -2.84 2.64 2.01
CA TYR A 399 -1.88 2.18 1.02
C TYR A 399 -1.78 3.10 -0.19
N ASN A 400 -2.89 3.65 -0.67
CA ASN A 400 -2.93 4.50 -1.86
C ASN A 400 -2.19 5.82 -1.64
N GLU A 401 -2.40 6.45 -0.48
CA GLU A 401 -1.67 7.65 -0.09
C GLU A 401 -0.17 7.37 0.02
N PHE A 402 0.21 6.25 0.63
CA PHE A 402 1.61 5.84 0.80
C PHE A 402 2.34 5.65 -0.54
N PHE A 403 1.76 4.87 -1.45
CA PHE A 403 2.36 4.65 -2.77
C PHE A 403 2.28 5.90 -3.65
N GLY A 404 1.24 6.73 -3.52
CA GLY A 404 1.15 8.02 -4.20
C GLY A 404 2.31 8.95 -3.83
N LYS A 405 2.67 9.03 -2.56
CA LYS A 405 3.83 9.81 -2.08
C LYS A 405 5.17 9.28 -2.62
N ILE A 406 5.34 7.95 -2.68
CA ILE A 406 6.54 7.33 -3.27
C ILE A 406 6.63 7.64 -4.77
N TYR A 407 5.53 7.48 -5.49
CA TYR A 407 5.47 7.76 -6.93
C TYR A 407 5.74 9.24 -7.24
N GLY A 408 5.16 10.15 -6.45
CA GLY A 408 5.45 11.58 -6.53
C GLY A 408 6.94 11.86 -6.36
N PHE A 409 7.56 11.30 -5.32
CA PHE A 409 9.00 11.44 -5.09
C PHE A 409 9.85 10.92 -6.26
N ILE A 410 9.56 9.72 -6.78
CA ILE A 410 10.27 9.14 -7.92
C ILE A 410 10.20 10.08 -9.14
N THR A 411 9.02 10.63 -9.40
CA THR A 411 8.76 11.52 -10.53
C THR A 411 9.51 12.84 -10.35
N ASP A 412 9.41 13.47 -9.18
CA ASP A 412 10.05 14.74 -8.85
C ASP A 412 11.58 14.64 -8.93
N GLN A 413 12.14 13.53 -8.46
CA GLN A 413 13.58 13.25 -8.50
C GLN A 413 14.07 12.68 -9.84
N LYS A 414 13.17 12.48 -10.81
CA LYS A 414 13.45 11.92 -12.14
C LYS A 414 14.21 10.59 -12.09
N ILE A 415 13.81 9.71 -11.17
CA ILE A 415 14.48 8.42 -10.96
C ILE A 415 14.03 7.45 -12.07
N PRO A 416 14.95 6.92 -12.87
CA PRO A 416 14.61 6.02 -13.98
C PRO A 416 14.22 4.65 -13.43
N LEU A 417 12.93 4.44 -13.15
CA LEU A 417 12.38 3.15 -12.74
C LEU A 417 11.69 2.46 -13.91
N PRO A 418 12.02 1.18 -14.21
CA PRO A 418 11.34 0.39 -15.23
C PRO A 418 9.98 -0.15 -14.76
N ILE A 419 9.46 0.28 -13.62
CA ILE A 419 8.32 -0.36 -12.97
C ILE A 419 7.03 0.11 -13.64
N ASN A 420 6.42 -0.78 -14.42
CA ASN A 420 5.00 -0.68 -14.78
C ASN A 420 4.18 -0.93 -13.50
N TYR A 421 4.11 0.09 -12.63
CA TYR A 421 3.40 0.04 -11.35
C TYR A 421 1.93 -0.33 -11.56
N ASN A 422 1.34 0.04 -12.69
CA ASN A 422 -0.10 -0.09 -12.94
C ASN A 422 -0.60 -1.55 -13.04
N GLU A 423 0.09 -2.45 -13.74
CA GLU A 423 -0.48 -3.78 -14.06
C GLU A 423 -0.61 -4.72 -12.85
N ARG A 424 0.34 -4.68 -11.89
CA ARG A 424 0.30 -5.53 -10.69
C ARG A 424 -0.36 -4.85 -9.48
N ILE A 425 -0.62 -3.55 -9.55
CA ILE A 425 -1.44 -2.85 -8.56
C ILE A 425 -2.91 -3.26 -8.72
N HIS A 426 -3.43 -3.40 -9.94
CA HIS A 426 -4.84 -3.73 -10.15
C HIS A 426 -5.32 -5.03 -9.49
N VAL A 427 -4.47 -6.05 -9.39
CA VAL A 427 -4.82 -7.28 -8.64
C VAL A 427 -4.88 -6.99 -7.14
N LEU A 428 -3.94 -6.21 -6.61
CA LEU A 428 -3.90 -5.84 -5.19
C LEU A 428 -5.00 -4.85 -4.81
N GLU A 429 -5.37 -3.93 -5.71
CA GLU A 429 -6.52 -3.03 -5.54
C GLU A 429 -7.81 -3.81 -5.34
N LYS A 430 -8.02 -4.90 -6.09
CA LYS A 430 -9.21 -5.75 -5.92
C LYS A 430 -9.23 -6.45 -4.56
N TYR A 431 -8.09 -6.98 -4.12
CA TYR A 431 -7.98 -7.55 -2.78
C TYR A 431 -8.16 -6.48 -1.71
N GLU A 432 -7.56 -5.30 -1.86
CA GLU A 432 -7.68 -4.18 -0.94
C GLU A 432 -9.13 -3.68 -0.85
N GLU A 433 -9.81 -3.51 -1.98
CA GLU A 433 -11.22 -3.10 -2.03
C GLU A 433 -12.08 -4.11 -1.26
N MET A 434 -11.92 -5.41 -1.55
CA MET A 434 -12.60 -6.47 -0.81
C MET A 434 -12.28 -6.43 0.68
N LEU A 435 -10.99 -6.40 1.05
CA LEU A 435 -10.51 -6.41 2.43
C LEU A 435 -11.03 -5.21 3.23
N SER A 436 -11.09 -4.02 2.62
CA SER A 436 -11.57 -2.78 3.23
C SER A 436 -13.03 -2.84 3.66
N LYS A 437 -13.84 -3.70 3.04
CA LYS A 437 -15.25 -3.92 3.42
C LYS A 437 -15.41 -4.80 4.66
N PHE A 438 -14.38 -5.55 5.05
CA PHE A 438 -14.43 -6.46 6.21
C PHE A 438 -13.61 -5.96 7.40
N VAL A 439 -12.48 -5.32 7.13
CA VAL A 439 -11.50 -4.94 8.14
C VAL A 439 -11.10 -3.49 7.93
N ASN A 440 -10.87 -2.78 9.03
CA ASN A 440 -10.25 -1.46 8.94
C ASN A 440 -8.79 -1.67 8.51
N THR A 441 -8.49 -1.49 7.24
CA THR A 441 -7.12 -1.69 6.72
C THR A 441 -6.11 -0.80 7.43
N SER A 442 -6.53 0.33 8.02
CA SER A 442 -5.67 1.21 8.83
C SER A 442 -5.15 0.56 10.12
N THR A 443 -5.78 -0.51 10.62
CA THR A 443 -5.29 -1.25 11.81
C THR A 443 -4.23 -2.29 11.44
N VAL A 444 -4.14 -2.66 10.16
CA VAL A 444 -3.21 -3.66 9.63
C VAL A 444 -2.05 -2.99 8.89
N PHE A 445 -2.28 -1.80 8.34
CA PHE A 445 -1.24 -0.96 7.76
C PHE A 445 -0.36 -0.36 8.86
N ILE A 446 0.88 -0.86 8.96
CA ILE A 446 1.90 -0.38 9.89
C ILE A 446 3.03 0.26 9.07
N PRO A 447 2.87 1.51 8.60
CA PRO A 447 3.84 2.16 7.71
C PRO A 447 5.25 2.21 8.30
N SER A 448 5.38 2.35 9.62
CA SER A 448 6.67 2.40 10.31
C SER A 448 7.53 1.13 10.13
N SER A 449 6.91 -0.03 9.89
CA SER A 449 7.61 -1.29 9.61
C SER A 449 8.09 -1.39 8.16
N TRP A 450 7.50 -0.59 7.27
CA TRP A 450 7.78 -0.57 5.84
C TRP A 450 8.76 0.53 5.45
N THR A 451 8.88 1.60 6.25
CA THR A 451 9.81 2.71 5.97
C THR A 451 11.26 2.37 6.32
N HIS A 452 11.53 1.23 6.98
CA HIS A 452 12.89 0.84 7.38
C HIS A 452 13.90 0.75 6.21
N PRO A 453 13.59 0.09 5.07
CA PRO A 453 14.43 0.11 3.87
C PRO A 453 14.73 1.52 3.35
N ILE A 454 13.75 2.43 3.37
CA ILE A 454 13.95 3.83 2.96
C ILE A 454 14.87 4.56 3.93
N ARG A 455 14.73 4.34 5.24
CA ARG A 455 15.64 4.88 6.27
C ARG A 455 17.07 4.38 6.09
N GLN A 456 17.26 3.16 5.61
CA GLN A 456 18.58 2.64 5.25
C GLN A 456 19.17 3.42 4.07
N VAL A 457 18.39 3.70 3.02
CA VAL A 457 18.83 4.54 1.89
C VAL A 457 19.21 5.95 2.38
N ILE A 458 18.41 6.57 3.25
CA ILE A 458 18.71 7.89 3.85
C ILE A 458 20.07 7.85 4.54
N ARG A 459 20.32 6.82 5.35
CA ARG A 459 21.59 6.65 6.05
C ARG A 459 22.76 6.50 5.08
N SER A 460 22.65 5.62 4.09
CA SER A 460 23.70 5.45 3.07
C SER A 460 23.97 6.74 2.29
N THR A 461 22.92 7.48 1.93
CA THR A 461 23.04 8.79 1.26
C THR A 461 23.73 9.81 2.16
N LYS A 462 23.41 9.81 3.46
CA LYS A 462 24.05 10.68 4.46
C LYS A 462 25.53 10.37 4.63
N ASP A 463 25.91 9.09 4.64
CA ASP A 463 27.30 8.65 4.79
C ASP A 463 28.13 9.11 3.57
N GLU A 464 27.57 9.00 2.35
CA GLU A 464 28.19 9.57 1.13
C GLU A 464 28.26 11.10 1.17
N LEU A 465 27.19 11.77 1.59
CA LEU A 465 27.17 13.21 1.75
C LEU A 465 28.26 13.71 2.71
N GLN A 466 28.42 13.06 3.86
CA GLN A 466 29.47 13.39 4.83
C GLN A 466 30.88 13.19 4.26
N TRP A 467 31.07 12.16 3.44
CA TRP A 467 32.33 11.94 2.74
C TRP A 467 32.67 13.09 1.80
N TYR A 468 31.74 13.49 0.92
CA TYR A 468 32.00 14.61 -0.01
C TYR A 468 32.12 15.96 0.69
N ARG A 469 31.46 16.19 1.83
CA ARG A 469 31.71 17.37 2.68
C ARG A 469 33.14 17.39 3.21
N ALA A 470 33.66 16.25 3.65
CA ALA A 470 35.02 16.13 4.12
C ALA A 470 36.03 16.35 2.98
N LEU A 471 35.79 15.78 1.79
CA LEU A 471 36.61 16.05 0.60
C LEU A 471 36.61 17.53 0.21
N ASN A 472 35.46 18.20 0.25
CA ASN A 472 35.40 19.62 -0.08
C ASN A 472 36.15 20.50 0.93
N LYS A 473 36.07 20.17 2.24
CA LYS A 473 36.92 20.78 3.27
C LYS A 473 38.40 20.51 3.00
N PHE A 474 38.74 19.29 2.62
CA PHE A 474 40.11 18.89 2.34
C PHE A 474 40.71 19.68 1.17
N ILE A 475 39.96 19.80 0.07
CA ILE A 475 40.32 20.63 -1.09
C ILE A 475 40.50 22.09 -0.66
N SER A 476 39.51 22.66 0.02
CA SER A 476 39.56 24.07 0.43
C SER A 476 40.74 24.35 1.35
N GLY A 477 40.96 23.49 2.34
CA GLY A 477 42.05 23.66 3.30
C GLY A 477 43.44 23.47 2.69
N LEU A 478 43.61 22.53 1.75
CA LEU A 478 44.86 22.40 1.00
C LEU A 478 45.09 23.54 -0.01
N SER A 479 44.03 24.15 -0.52
CA SER A 479 44.10 25.27 -1.46
C SER A 479 44.52 26.59 -0.81
N ASN A 480 44.45 26.70 0.52
CA ASN A 480 44.81 27.91 1.25
C ASN A 480 46.32 28.23 1.18
N TYR A 481 46.65 29.53 1.17
CA TYR A 481 48.02 30.03 1.08
C TYR A 481 48.99 29.39 2.09
N GLU A 482 48.63 29.29 3.37
CA GLU A 482 49.50 28.72 4.42
C GLU A 482 49.94 27.27 4.14
N ARG A 483 49.08 26.48 3.48
CA ARG A 483 49.41 25.12 3.05
C ARG A 483 50.18 25.13 1.75
N GLN A 484 49.75 25.93 0.79
CA GLN A 484 50.41 26.05 -0.51
C GLN A 484 51.86 26.51 -0.38
N LYS A 485 52.16 27.44 0.54
CA LYS A 485 53.52 27.90 0.84
C LYS A 485 54.48 26.76 1.21
N ASN A 486 53.97 25.74 1.89
CA ASN A 486 54.75 24.58 2.35
C ASN A 486 54.46 23.32 1.51
N LYS A 487 53.89 23.45 0.30
CA LYS A 487 53.36 22.30 -0.45
C LYS A 487 54.39 21.21 -0.75
N THR A 488 55.65 21.58 -0.99
CA THR A 488 56.73 20.60 -1.24
C THR A 488 57.02 19.72 -0.02
N GLU A 489 57.08 20.33 1.17
CA GLU A 489 57.29 19.59 2.42
C GLU A 489 56.11 18.66 2.69
N ILE A 490 54.89 19.20 2.61
CA ILE A 490 53.66 18.43 2.82
C ILE A 490 53.59 17.27 1.81
N TYR A 491 53.86 17.52 0.53
CA TYR A 491 53.87 16.49 -0.52
C TYR A 491 54.82 15.34 -0.16
N SER A 492 56.03 15.64 0.34
CA SER A 492 57.01 14.61 0.72
C SER A 492 56.61 13.74 1.91
N THR A 493 55.74 14.25 2.80
CA THR A 493 55.21 13.47 3.93
C THR A 493 54.12 12.48 3.50
N VAL A 494 53.47 12.75 2.37
CA VAL A 494 52.38 11.93 1.82
C VAL A 494 52.88 11.02 0.69
N PHE A 495 53.82 11.47 -0.12
CA PHE A 495 54.29 10.76 -1.31
C PHE A 495 55.81 10.54 -1.26
N ARG A 496 56.23 9.27 -1.38
CA ARG A 496 57.65 8.89 -1.41
C ARG A 496 57.88 7.91 -2.55
N GLU A 497 58.84 8.23 -3.42
CA GLU A 497 59.20 7.38 -4.58
C GLU A 497 58.01 6.97 -5.46
N GLY A 498 56.99 7.84 -5.56
CA GLY A 498 55.78 7.57 -6.35
C GLY A 498 54.72 6.72 -5.64
N THR A 499 54.94 6.34 -4.37
CA THR A 499 53.96 5.62 -3.54
C THR A 499 53.28 6.55 -2.53
N THR A 500 51.98 6.33 -2.27
CA THR A 500 51.23 7.03 -1.22
C THR A 500 51.52 6.39 0.14
N LEU A 501 51.93 7.21 1.11
CA LEU A 501 52.08 6.81 2.51
C LEU A 501 50.75 7.01 3.24
N SER A 502 50.03 5.91 3.51
CA SER A 502 48.68 5.97 4.11
C SER A 502 48.65 6.72 5.44
N ASN A 503 49.67 6.59 6.30
CA ASN A 503 49.74 7.31 7.57
C ASN A 503 49.95 8.82 7.38
N GLY A 504 50.75 9.22 6.38
CA GLY A 504 50.95 10.62 6.04
C GLY A 504 49.67 11.24 5.47
N LEU A 505 49.01 10.53 4.55
CA LEU A 505 47.72 10.95 3.99
C LEU A 505 46.64 11.09 5.06
N MET A 506 46.55 10.12 5.97
CA MET A 506 45.60 10.15 7.09
C MET A 506 45.84 11.37 7.98
N THR A 507 47.10 11.61 8.37
CA THR A 507 47.47 12.73 9.25
C THR A 507 47.09 14.05 8.59
N LEU A 508 47.44 14.22 7.31
CA LEU A 508 47.11 15.42 6.54
C LEU A 508 45.59 15.61 6.39
N PHE A 509 44.85 14.55 6.08
CA PHE A 509 43.40 14.60 5.94
C PHE A 509 42.72 15.04 7.24
N MET A 510 43.10 14.42 8.36
CA MET A 510 42.53 14.73 9.68
C MET A 510 42.86 16.16 10.12
N GLU A 511 44.11 16.59 9.92
CA GLU A 511 44.56 17.94 10.25
C GLU A 511 43.81 19.02 9.45
N VAL A 512 43.63 18.81 8.15
CA VAL A 512 43.00 19.80 7.26
C VAL A 512 41.48 19.83 7.39
N THR A 513 40.85 18.68 7.61
CA THR A 513 39.39 18.60 7.75
C THR A 513 38.90 18.93 9.16
N GLU A 514 39.82 19.05 10.13
CA GLU A 514 39.56 19.13 11.57
C GLU A 514 38.67 17.97 12.06
N SER A 515 38.69 16.84 11.36
CA SER A 515 37.90 15.67 11.72
C SER A 515 38.54 14.95 12.90
N THR A 516 37.74 14.56 13.88
CA THR A 516 38.13 13.63 14.95
C THR A 516 37.66 12.20 14.67
N ASP A 517 36.91 12.00 13.58
CA ASP A 517 36.33 10.70 13.22
C ASP A 517 37.32 9.87 12.37
N LEU A 518 38.24 9.21 13.07
CA LEU A 518 39.21 8.29 12.46
C LEU A 518 38.53 7.16 11.69
N LYS A 519 37.33 6.77 12.11
CA LYS A 519 36.60 5.66 11.50
C LYS A 519 36.16 5.99 10.08
N GLN A 520 35.73 7.23 9.84
CA GLN A 520 35.35 7.70 8.50
C GLN A 520 36.51 7.52 7.49
N PHE A 521 37.74 7.83 7.89
CA PHE A 521 38.91 7.66 7.03
C PHE A 521 39.28 6.18 6.83
N ILE A 522 39.27 5.38 7.90
CA ILE A 522 39.56 3.94 7.81
C ILE A 522 38.56 3.21 6.91
N ASP A 523 37.27 3.54 7.04
CA ASP A 523 36.22 2.99 6.20
C ASP A 523 36.41 3.41 4.72
N ALA A 524 36.91 4.62 4.47
CA ALA A 524 37.24 5.09 3.13
C ALA A 524 38.46 4.36 2.51
N LEU A 525 39.48 4.01 3.31
CA LEU A 525 40.63 3.23 2.82
C LEU A 525 40.22 1.84 2.31
N SER A 526 39.13 1.28 2.85
CA SER A 526 38.60 -0.03 2.43
C SER A 526 37.77 0.06 1.13
N ASN A 527 37.47 1.27 0.64
CA ASN A 527 36.71 1.51 -0.58
C ASN A 527 37.63 2.07 -1.68
N PRO A 528 37.90 1.31 -2.77
CA PRO A 528 38.82 1.73 -3.82
C PRO A 528 38.51 3.09 -4.47
N ARG A 529 37.22 3.42 -4.61
CA ARG A 529 36.79 4.73 -5.14
C ARG A 529 37.19 5.85 -4.19
N LYS A 530 36.79 5.74 -2.91
CA LYS A 530 37.06 6.76 -1.90
C LYS A 530 38.56 6.95 -1.69
N LEU A 531 39.33 5.85 -1.69
CA LEU A 531 40.79 5.89 -1.66
C LEU A 531 41.35 6.69 -2.84
N SER A 532 40.93 6.38 -4.07
CA SER A 532 41.37 7.12 -5.26
C SER A 532 40.99 8.60 -5.20
N GLU A 533 39.81 8.95 -4.67
CA GLU A 533 39.36 10.34 -4.53
C GLU A 533 40.24 11.11 -3.55
N VAL A 534 40.51 10.54 -2.36
CA VAL A 534 41.31 11.22 -1.33
C VAL A 534 42.79 11.29 -1.69
N GLU A 535 43.33 10.34 -2.46
CA GLU A 535 44.70 10.38 -2.97
C GLU A 535 44.88 11.40 -4.10
N ALA A 536 43.89 11.52 -5.00
CA ALA A 536 43.97 12.40 -6.16
C ALA A 536 44.05 13.88 -5.77
N ILE A 537 43.39 14.28 -4.67
CA ILE A 537 43.35 15.67 -4.21
C ILE A 537 44.75 16.21 -3.88
N PRO A 538 45.50 15.68 -2.89
CA PRO A 538 46.84 16.19 -2.56
C PRO A 538 47.83 15.94 -3.70
N LYS A 539 47.68 14.85 -4.46
CA LYS A 539 48.50 14.60 -5.64
C LYS A 539 48.36 15.71 -6.68
N THR A 540 47.18 16.33 -6.78
CA THR A 540 46.92 17.43 -7.72
C THR A 540 47.26 18.79 -7.12
N LEU A 541 46.80 19.07 -5.90
CA LEU A 541 46.90 20.40 -5.27
C LEU A 541 48.29 20.70 -4.71
N LEU A 542 49.07 19.69 -4.34
CA LEU A 542 50.41 19.85 -3.76
C LEU A 542 51.53 19.54 -4.74
N MET A 543 51.20 19.19 -5.99
CA MET A 543 52.20 18.96 -7.03
C MET A 543 53.02 20.23 -7.25
N GLN A 544 54.34 20.06 -7.40
CA GLN A 544 55.22 21.17 -7.74
C GLN A 544 54.87 21.77 -9.10
N ASN A 545 55.07 23.08 -9.23
CA ASN A 545 54.80 23.77 -10.50
C ASN A 545 55.77 23.24 -11.57
N ASN A 546 55.25 23.06 -12.77
CA ASN A 546 56.06 22.77 -13.93
C ASN A 546 56.69 24.07 -14.44
N VAL A 547 58.00 24.18 -14.30
CA VAL A 547 58.80 25.35 -14.71
C VAL A 547 59.61 24.97 -15.94
N THR A 548 59.48 25.76 -17.01
CA THR A 548 60.24 25.56 -18.24
C THR A 548 60.74 26.91 -18.74
N CYS A 549 61.91 26.93 -19.38
CA CYS A 549 62.46 28.12 -20.00
C CYS A 549 62.76 27.80 -21.46
N ASP A 550 62.26 28.62 -22.39
CA ASP A 550 62.54 28.44 -23.81
C ASP A 550 63.82 29.17 -24.26
N VAL A 551 64.21 28.94 -25.51
CA VAL A 551 65.42 29.51 -26.11
C VAL A 551 65.36 31.02 -26.30
N ASP A 552 64.17 31.61 -26.30
CA ASP A 552 63.94 33.04 -26.50
C ASP A 552 63.97 33.83 -25.18
N GLY A 553 64.09 33.12 -24.05
CA GLY A 553 64.13 33.70 -22.71
C GLY A 553 62.74 33.87 -22.08
N LYS A 554 61.76 33.06 -22.47
CA LYS A 554 60.43 33.01 -21.85
C LYS A 554 60.40 31.93 -20.77
N LEU A 555 60.25 32.35 -19.52
CA LEU A 555 60.04 31.47 -18.37
C LEU A 555 58.54 31.18 -18.22
N ILE A 556 58.14 29.92 -18.40
CA ILE A 556 56.74 29.49 -18.30
C ILE A 556 56.58 28.65 -17.04
N VAL A 557 55.71 29.10 -16.14
CA VAL A 557 55.36 28.39 -14.91
C VAL A 557 53.90 27.97 -14.95
N LYS A 558 53.65 26.66 -14.89
CA LYS A 558 52.32 26.06 -14.91
C LYS A 558 52.08 25.28 -13.62
N GLY A 559 50.99 25.55 -12.94
CA GLY A 559 50.63 24.84 -11.71
C GLY A 559 49.13 24.86 -11.45
N PHE A 560 48.68 24.09 -10.46
CA PHE A 560 47.29 24.21 -10.00
C PHE A 560 47.12 25.49 -9.17
N HIS A 561 48.03 25.69 -8.22
CA HIS A 561 48.27 26.94 -7.49
C HIS A 561 49.71 27.39 -7.74
N VAL A 562 49.91 28.68 -7.99
CA VAL A 562 51.25 29.24 -8.22
C VAL A 562 51.51 30.35 -7.21
N ILE A 563 52.67 30.32 -6.56
CA ILE A 563 53.09 31.30 -5.57
C ILE A 563 54.24 32.13 -6.15
N LEU A 564 54.19 33.45 -6.01
CA LEU A 564 55.19 34.32 -6.58
C LEU A 564 56.59 34.07 -5.99
N SER A 565 56.71 33.88 -4.67
CA SER A 565 57.98 33.59 -3.99
C SER A 565 58.68 32.32 -4.46
N GLU A 566 57.93 31.33 -4.96
CA GLU A 566 58.53 30.11 -5.53
C GLU A 566 59.33 30.42 -6.81
N ILE A 567 59.00 31.51 -7.52
CA ILE A 567 59.52 31.85 -8.85
C ILE A 567 60.46 33.04 -8.79
N ASN A 568 60.28 33.90 -7.79
CA ASN A 568 61.03 35.13 -7.56
C ASN A 568 62.40 34.82 -6.91
N SER A 569 63.14 33.89 -7.53
CA SER A 569 64.41 33.35 -7.04
C SER A 569 65.45 33.28 -8.15
N ASP A 570 66.60 33.93 -7.93
CA ASP A 570 67.74 33.90 -8.86
C ASP A 570 68.25 32.48 -9.13
N GLN A 571 68.20 31.64 -8.09
CA GLN A 571 68.60 30.24 -8.19
C GLN A 571 67.65 29.45 -9.10
N LEU A 572 66.34 29.75 -9.06
CA LEU A 572 65.37 29.10 -9.94
C LEU A 572 65.59 29.51 -11.40
N ILE A 573 65.82 30.80 -11.65
CA ILE A 573 66.09 31.31 -13.00
C ILE A 573 67.36 30.68 -13.56
N GLN A 574 68.45 30.64 -12.77
CA GLN A 574 69.71 30.01 -13.20
C GLN A 574 69.55 28.52 -13.48
N SER A 575 68.80 27.80 -12.65
CA SER A 575 68.61 26.34 -12.81
C SER A 575 67.78 25.97 -14.02
N HIS A 576 66.80 26.78 -14.43
CA HIS A 576 65.90 26.46 -15.54
C HIS A 576 66.24 27.18 -16.85
N CYS A 577 66.77 28.41 -16.78
CA CYS A 577 67.15 29.21 -17.95
C CYS A 577 68.66 29.21 -18.23
N SER A 578 69.50 28.64 -17.36
CA SER A 578 70.96 28.63 -17.53
C SER A 578 71.52 30.03 -17.80
N ASN A 579 72.28 30.24 -18.89
CA ASN A 579 72.86 31.53 -19.27
C ASN A 579 71.92 32.38 -20.16
N ILE A 580 70.66 32.00 -20.33
CA ILE A 580 69.69 32.74 -21.14
C ILE A 580 69.12 33.90 -20.31
N THR A 581 69.20 35.12 -20.85
CA THR A 581 68.57 36.29 -20.22
C THR A 581 67.05 36.19 -20.35
N VAL A 582 66.35 36.17 -19.21
CA VAL A 582 64.88 36.14 -19.18
C VAL A 582 64.32 37.47 -19.70
N LYS A 583 63.42 37.39 -20.67
CA LYS A 583 62.73 38.54 -21.28
C LYS A 583 61.24 38.56 -20.99
N GLU A 584 60.65 37.38 -20.76
CA GLU A 584 59.23 37.23 -20.43
C GLU A 584 59.03 36.17 -19.35
N ILE A 585 58.08 36.39 -18.45
CA ILE A 585 57.62 35.42 -17.45
C ILE A 585 56.12 35.20 -17.63
N SER A 586 55.72 33.95 -17.84
CA SER A 586 54.33 33.54 -18.01
C SER A 586 53.89 32.65 -16.85
N LEU A 587 53.12 33.21 -15.92
CA LEU A 587 52.50 32.50 -14.80
C LEU A 587 51.11 32.00 -15.19
N GLN A 588 50.89 30.69 -15.13
CA GLN A 588 49.62 30.07 -15.51
C GLN A 588 49.16 29.14 -14.39
N ALA A 589 48.07 29.49 -13.71
CA ALA A 589 47.47 28.67 -12.66
C ALA A 589 46.08 28.18 -13.06
N VAL A 590 45.77 26.93 -12.71
CA VAL A 590 44.43 26.35 -12.93
C VAL A 590 43.40 26.99 -12.01
N ASP A 591 43.75 27.30 -10.75
CA ASP A 591 42.84 27.92 -9.79
C ASP A 591 43.32 29.30 -9.30
N THR A 592 44.45 29.36 -8.58
CA THR A 592 44.85 30.59 -7.87
C THR A 592 46.33 30.94 -8.04
N ILE A 593 46.61 32.23 -8.18
CA ILE A 593 47.96 32.82 -8.06
C ILE A 593 48.06 33.62 -6.76
N PHE A 594 49.05 33.28 -5.93
CA PHE A 594 49.36 33.97 -4.69
C PHE A 594 50.49 34.98 -4.92
N LEU A 595 50.19 36.25 -4.70
CA LEU A 595 51.17 37.33 -4.70
C LEU A 595 51.62 37.55 -3.25
N ASP A 596 52.70 36.89 -2.86
CA ASP A 596 53.15 36.80 -1.47
C ASP A 596 54.42 37.57 -1.14
N GLU A 597 55.10 38.13 -2.15
CA GLU A 597 56.23 39.05 -1.99
C GLU A 597 56.32 40.06 -3.14
N ASP A 598 57.21 41.04 -3.01
CA ASP A 598 57.50 42.00 -4.06
C ASP A 598 58.44 41.37 -5.09
N THR A 599 58.28 41.69 -6.38
CA THR A 599 59.18 41.17 -7.43
C THR A 599 60.63 41.63 -7.22
N ILE A 600 61.59 40.74 -7.43
CA ILE A 600 63.03 41.05 -7.37
C ILE A 600 63.47 41.97 -8.52
N ASP A 601 64.61 42.63 -8.32
CA ASP A 601 65.21 43.53 -9.31
C ASP A 601 65.51 42.86 -10.66
N ASN A 602 65.71 41.54 -10.68
CA ASN A 602 65.95 40.78 -11.91
C ASN A 602 64.72 40.70 -12.85
N PHE A 603 63.54 41.13 -12.39
CA PHE A 603 62.35 41.29 -13.23
C PHE A 603 62.21 42.70 -13.83
N LYS A 604 63.13 43.63 -13.55
CA LYS A 604 63.14 44.95 -14.19
C LYS A 604 63.40 44.82 -15.69
N GLY A 605 62.50 45.40 -16.49
CA GLY A 605 62.56 45.31 -17.95
C GLY A 605 62.12 43.95 -18.52
N VAL A 606 61.55 43.06 -17.69
CA VAL A 606 60.98 41.77 -18.10
C VAL A 606 59.47 41.90 -18.27
N SER A 607 58.92 41.34 -19.34
CA SER A 607 57.46 41.28 -19.54
C SER A 607 56.84 40.19 -18.66
N MET A 608 55.72 40.47 -17.99
CA MET A 608 55.03 39.47 -17.16
C MET A 608 53.61 39.24 -17.65
N PHE A 609 53.29 37.97 -17.96
CA PHE A 609 51.97 37.48 -18.29
C PHE A 609 51.46 36.61 -17.15
N ILE A 610 50.25 36.88 -16.66
CA ILE A 610 49.65 36.15 -15.55
C ILE A 610 48.23 35.73 -15.95
N ALA A 611 47.96 34.43 -15.93
CA ALA A 611 46.65 33.85 -16.24
C ALA A 611 46.20 32.91 -15.12
N ALA A 612 45.16 33.30 -14.39
CA ALA A 612 44.51 32.48 -13.37
C ALA A 612 43.08 32.96 -13.11
N PRO A 613 42.15 32.07 -12.76
CA PRO A 613 40.81 32.45 -12.33
C PRO A 613 40.78 33.35 -11.09
N LYS A 614 41.72 33.18 -10.16
CA LYS A 614 41.80 33.92 -8.90
C LYS A 614 43.21 34.43 -8.63
N TRP A 615 43.28 35.63 -8.07
CA TRP A 615 44.51 36.25 -7.60
C TRP A 615 44.33 36.60 -6.13
N GLU A 616 45.23 36.10 -5.28
CA GLU A 616 45.20 36.37 -3.85
C GLU A 616 46.46 37.15 -3.44
N VAL A 617 46.25 38.38 -2.98
CA VAL A 617 47.35 39.26 -2.54
C VAL A 617 47.55 39.10 -1.05
N ILE A 618 48.71 38.58 -0.64
CA ILE A 618 49.03 38.40 0.76
C ILE A 618 49.62 39.71 1.29
N GLY A 619 48.81 40.51 1.99
CA GLY A 619 49.23 41.82 2.49
C GLY A 619 49.31 42.88 1.39
N GLN A 620 50.32 43.76 1.44
CA GLN A 620 50.57 44.78 0.41
C GLN A 620 51.77 44.38 -0.43
N ARG A 621 51.61 44.36 -1.75
CA ARG A 621 52.63 43.86 -2.69
C ARG A 621 52.84 44.76 -3.89
N ARG A 622 54.05 44.74 -4.45
CA ARG A 622 54.49 45.52 -5.60
C ARG A 622 55.07 44.61 -6.69
N ILE A 623 54.55 44.79 -7.90
CA ILE A 623 55.10 44.18 -9.12
C ILE A 623 55.86 45.27 -9.86
N VAL A 624 57.19 45.18 -9.85
CA VAL A 624 58.12 46.17 -10.41
C VAL A 624 58.73 45.61 -11.70
N LEU A 625 58.15 45.99 -12.83
CA LEU A 625 58.61 45.59 -14.18
C LEU A 625 59.28 46.74 -14.93
N SER A 626 59.60 47.84 -14.25
CA SER A 626 60.13 49.06 -14.87
C SER A 626 61.40 48.79 -15.68
N GLY A 627 61.46 49.28 -16.92
CA GLY A 627 62.66 49.24 -17.75
C GLY A 627 63.78 50.15 -17.23
N GLN A 628 64.94 50.12 -17.89
CA GLN A 628 66.04 51.01 -17.54
C GLN A 628 65.71 52.47 -17.89
N PRO A 629 66.21 53.44 -17.11
CA PRO A 629 66.15 54.85 -17.50
C PRO A 629 66.75 55.03 -18.90
N GLY A 630 66.13 55.90 -19.72
CA GLY A 630 66.72 56.28 -21.00
C GLY A 630 68.09 56.93 -20.83
N SER A 631 68.96 56.82 -21.84
CA SER A 631 70.30 57.42 -21.85
C SER A 631 70.25 58.90 -21.45
N GLU A 632 71.16 59.35 -20.57
CA GLU A 632 71.31 60.77 -20.27
C GLU A 632 71.57 61.56 -21.56
N ILE A 633 70.75 62.57 -21.81
CA ILE A 633 70.91 63.46 -22.96
C ILE A 633 72.00 64.45 -22.57
N SER A 634 73.15 64.44 -23.27
CA SER A 634 74.22 65.43 -23.07
C SER A 634 73.68 66.85 -23.29
N GLU A 635 74.02 67.78 -22.40
CA GLU A 635 73.45 69.13 -22.26
C GLU A 635 73.58 70.09 -23.48
N ASP A 636 74.19 69.67 -24.60
CA ASP A 636 74.50 70.57 -25.72
C ASP A 636 73.41 70.73 -26.81
N LYS A 637 72.17 70.29 -26.58
CA LYS A 637 71.06 70.58 -27.52
C LYS A 637 69.78 71.08 -26.85
N LEU A 638 69.67 72.40 -26.82
CA LEU A 638 68.50 73.22 -26.46
C LEU A 638 67.45 73.24 -27.60
N TYR A 639 66.29 72.61 -27.43
CA TYR A 639 64.96 73.25 -27.27
C TYR A 639 63.84 72.18 -27.23
N VAL A 640 63.15 72.02 -26.08
CA VAL A 640 61.76 72.43 -25.74
C VAL A 640 60.66 71.56 -26.36
N ASP A 641 60.28 70.51 -25.62
CA ASP A 641 58.92 70.33 -25.11
C ASP A 641 58.95 69.35 -23.91
N ASN A 642 58.23 69.70 -22.85
CA ASN A 642 57.82 68.95 -21.65
C ASN A 642 58.65 67.73 -21.18
N GLY A 643 59.15 67.84 -19.94
CA GLY A 643 60.07 66.88 -19.33
C GLY A 643 59.54 65.48 -19.02
N LYS A 644 60.51 64.56 -18.96
CA LYS A 644 60.56 63.25 -18.29
C LYS A 644 59.39 62.28 -18.50
N ASP A 645 59.16 61.88 -19.74
CA ASP A 645 58.70 60.53 -20.04
C ASP A 645 59.89 59.67 -20.50
N GLY A 646 60.07 58.51 -19.87
CA GLY A 646 61.00 57.50 -20.37
C GLY A 646 60.53 57.03 -21.76
N ARG A 647 61.47 56.84 -22.69
CA ARG A 647 61.13 56.29 -24.01
C ARG A 647 60.39 54.96 -23.81
N PRO A 648 59.28 54.68 -24.52
CA PRO A 648 58.67 53.36 -24.52
C PRO A 648 59.75 52.33 -24.84
N GLY A 649 59.85 51.28 -24.02
CA GLY A 649 60.66 50.11 -24.37
C GLY A 649 60.22 49.62 -25.74
N LEU A 650 61.14 49.52 -26.68
CA LEU A 650 60.85 48.91 -27.98
C LEU A 650 60.51 47.43 -27.76
N PRO A 651 59.55 46.88 -28.51
CA PRO A 651 59.11 45.49 -28.37
C PRO A 651 60.23 44.47 -28.54
#